data_AF-W2WM22-F1
#
_entry.id   AF-W2WM22-F1
#
_cell.length_a   1.000
_cell.length_b   1.000
_cell.length_c   1.000
_cell.angle_alpha   90.00
_cell.angle_beta   90.00
_cell.angle_gamma   90.00
#
_symmetry.space_group_name_H-M   'P 1'
#
loop_
_entity.id
_entity.type
_entity.pdbx_description
1 polymer ?
#
loop_
_entity_poly.entity_id
_entity_poly.type
_entity_poly.pdbx_seq_one_letter_code
_entity_poly.pdbx_strand_id
1 'polypeptide(L)'
;MVTRAAAYAPPLASAAVVLCNNPSLGVLPHVVSSVSQCLDYSVKIPLARACAFGSLRLLRRIWSGSEKYAASSGDNPGDHRYLCWSPLQFLRADRHYHCAQFSQAVVEAVRRGDLDMIRWLFAHFSGCVVAVQAVEAAAAGGDLRILEYFLDNESALQETQEGTETNDCNQVQWGGSDMAVAVEEGHADVARWLFDHKGDVERAWGRFMVAVVRGGDLELLQWVLHRGYAAHQLAPPTMDDAAWGGHLDMLQWLYHHGYVHHASFALEYAARNGYLEIVEWLVRYHPVGNASRALDAAARENRLHVVRWLLEHNLGRGAKSGMHQAAIRGYLEVARYLHEQGFNGLASVSCGTMLRAAGRGFLDVVKWLNDSFACEPLSYLYRDLRPYSLTLLADEPSTAIDAAAKGGHLEILEYLQQVDERMANEGFKEGRPTDTHDAMDGAAAGNHLEVVKWLNAHRSGGCTTAAMDGAAINGHLQMVQWLHEHRVEGCTAAAMDGAARNGHLDVVKWLHEHRSEGCTTAAMDGAAGSGAFDVLQWLHLNRTEGCSTEAMNNAACAGLLKIVQWLHHNRREGCTTKAMDAAASGGHFEVLLFLRSQRMGAVLAMLRSKRSHVVLALDDLVDVSWRWDIARACAIESQDGTSDDSSANRLVARLVARRPLEDMDKFYRQAQLSVGLVNAAQRGNTALVRWVLGSIVSERFTVDGRSGMFKAAVAAATNGHLRILEQVLVYDKRGVCIKPAMISAARGNKLDALKWLYKRLMPPANLTDYSGLLLEAAAGNGNSDIASWVLEIVGAESLRLSVPNAAQSAISGGHLDMIKILVDIASSIDGPLCLDEAAGKGYLQAVQWGLKHGGTCTTRAMDTAAGNGHLTVVRWLHQHCTDGCTTLALENAASHGHLEVIQWLHENRSEGCTTKAIDGAASNGHLDVVKWLHKYRREGCTAAAMNGAARGNYLDVLQWLHDHGTESCTQDAVDGAASNGHVAVMRWLIAHCSENCWLSRAALENAAANGQLDAVKWLYKQHIQSSASEWIASGAMDRAASGGHLNVVVWFHNRRPELGSCTTAALDGAATNGHLEMVKWLHANRREGGTYRAMDGAAAGGHLEVMMFLYVHRSDGCTSDAAVNAALNEHVEVVQWLLHHYPQQAHHEKVRMFAARYNYSLLQQANRIVPVY
;
A
#
# COMPACT_ATOMS: atom_id res chain seq x y z
N MET A 1 -5.62 64.98 11.01
CA MET A 1 -6.42 64.65 12.21
C MET A 1 -7.75 64.07 11.77
N VAL A 2 -7.89 62.74 11.76
CA VAL A 2 -9.17 62.04 11.95
C VAL A 2 -8.84 60.81 12.79
N THR A 3 -9.17 60.87 14.07
CA THR A 3 -9.14 59.76 15.01
C THR A 3 -10.29 58.82 14.67
N ARG A 4 -10.00 57.64 14.10
CA ARG A 4 -10.99 56.56 14.00
C ARG A 4 -10.95 55.73 15.28
N ALA A 5 -11.94 55.95 16.14
CA ALA A 5 -12.25 55.09 17.27
C ALA A 5 -12.46 53.65 16.78
N ALA A 6 -11.83 52.68 17.44
CA ALA A 6 -12.01 51.26 17.19
C ALA A 6 -13.47 50.87 17.51
N ALA A 7 -14.28 50.64 16.48
CA ALA A 7 -15.62 50.10 16.63
C ALA A 7 -15.52 48.63 17.08
N TYR A 8 -15.93 48.34 18.32
CA TYR A 8 -16.09 46.97 18.81
C TYR A 8 -17.16 46.26 17.95
N ALA A 9 -16.86 45.07 17.44
CA ALA A 9 -17.84 44.24 16.75
C ALA A 9 -18.99 43.87 17.70
N PRO A 10 -20.25 43.79 17.23
CA PRO A 10 -21.39 43.44 18.07
C PRO A 10 -21.19 42.05 18.71
N PRO A 11 -21.56 41.88 19.99
CA PRO A 11 -21.39 40.61 20.71
C PRO A 11 -22.24 39.49 20.09
N LEU A 12 -21.77 38.25 20.22
CA LEU A 12 -22.51 37.07 19.78
C LEU A 12 -23.88 37.01 20.48
N ALA A 13 -24.92 36.60 19.75
CA ALA A 13 -26.24 36.35 20.33
C ALA A 13 -26.16 35.34 21.49
N SER A 14 -25.28 34.33 21.39
CA SER A 14 -25.00 33.40 22.48
C SER A 14 -24.38 34.07 23.71
N ALA A 15 -23.53 35.08 23.53
CA ALA A 15 -23.01 35.88 24.65
C ALA A 15 -24.09 36.74 25.29
N ALA A 16 -25.00 37.30 24.50
CA ALA A 16 -26.17 38.02 25.01
C ALA A 16 -27.12 37.09 25.78
N VAL A 17 -27.31 35.84 25.32
CA VAL A 17 -28.09 34.81 26.04
C VAL A 17 -27.39 34.36 27.31
N VAL A 18 -26.07 34.11 27.30
CA VAL A 18 -25.32 33.75 28.52
C VAL A 18 -25.38 34.88 29.56
N LEU A 19 -25.39 36.14 29.10
CA LEU A 19 -25.44 37.31 29.97
C LEU A 19 -26.86 37.77 30.32
N CYS A 20 -27.91 37.17 29.74
CA CYS A 20 -29.30 37.56 30.05
C CYS A 20 -29.69 37.26 31.50
N ASN A 21 -29.08 36.22 32.09
CA ASN A 21 -29.30 35.84 33.48
C ASN A 21 -28.49 36.69 34.48
N ASN A 22 -27.57 37.55 34.01
CA ASN A 22 -26.77 38.45 34.84
C ASN A 22 -26.64 39.83 34.19
N PRO A 23 -27.72 40.65 34.21
CA PRO A 23 -27.76 41.93 33.50
C PRO A 23 -26.68 42.90 33.98
N SER A 24 -26.26 42.85 35.26
CA SER A 24 -25.16 43.66 35.80
C SER A 24 -23.82 43.43 35.09
N LEU A 25 -23.55 42.19 34.65
CA LEU A 25 -22.36 41.84 33.85
C LEU A 25 -22.55 42.18 32.37
N GLY A 26 -23.78 42.13 31.87
CA GLY A 26 -24.14 42.49 30.49
C GLY A 26 -24.00 43.98 30.16
N VAL A 27 -23.98 44.87 31.16
CA VAL A 27 -23.72 46.32 30.95
C VAL A 27 -22.22 46.61 30.73
N LEU A 28 -21.32 45.72 31.19
CA LEU A 28 -19.87 45.93 31.11
C LEU A 28 -19.33 45.52 29.73
N PRO A 29 -18.90 46.48 28.87
CA PRO A 29 -18.54 46.17 27.48
C PRO A 29 -17.34 45.21 27.35
N HIS A 30 -16.41 45.26 28.30
CA HIS A 30 -15.25 44.38 28.33
C HIS A 30 -15.63 42.94 28.73
N VAL A 31 -16.57 42.74 29.66
CA VAL A 31 -17.07 41.41 30.05
C VAL A 31 -17.85 40.79 28.90
N VAL A 32 -18.75 41.56 28.29
CA VAL A 32 -19.49 41.16 27.09
C VAL A 32 -18.53 40.76 25.96
N SER A 33 -17.46 41.54 25.75
CA SER A 33 -16.42 41.22 24.77
C SER A 33 -15.66 39.94 25.12
N SER A 34 -15.28 39.73 26.38
CA SER A 34 -14.57 38.51 26.82
C SER A 34 -15.44 37.26 26.74
N VAL A 35 -16.70 37.34 27.16
CA VAL A 35 -17.67 36.24 27.03
C VAL A 35 -17.93 35.94 25.56
N SER A 36 -18.10 36.98 24.74
CA SER A 36 -18.24 36.81 23.30
C SER A 36 -16.99 36.24 22.64
N GLN A 37 -15.78 36.48 23.15
CA GLN A 37 -14.55 35.85 22.66
C GLN A 37 -14.45 34.38 23.08
N CYS A 38 -14.80 34.06 24.34
CA CYS A 38 -14.79 32.68 24.83
C CYS A 38 -15.81 31.78 24.11
N LEU A 39 -16.97 32.34 23.76
CA LEU A 39 -18.03 31.63 23.03
C LEU A 39 -17.83 31.65 21.51
N ASP A 40 -16.80 32.33 21.00
CA ASP A 40 -16.57 32.46 19.55
C ASP A 40 -15.95 31.20 18.95
N TYR A 41 -16.78 30.21 18.66
CA TYR A 41 -16.32 28.98 18.03
C TYR A 41 -15.93 29.16 16.56
N SER A 42 -16.25 30.29 15.92
CA SER A 42 -15.87 30.53 14.53
C SER A 42 -14.36 30.57 14.33
N VAL A 43 -13.59 30.83 15.40
CA VAL A 43 -12.12 30.83 15.39
C VAL A 43 -11.54 29.44 15.10
N LYS A 44 -12.30 28.36 15.29
CA LYS A 44 -11.86 26.98 15.06
C LYS A 44 -12.39 26.37 13.76
N ILE A 45 -13.22 27.10 13.03
CA ILE A 45 -13.86 26.60 11.81
C ILE A 45 -13.06 27.08 10.59
N PRO A 46 -12.57 26.16 9.73
CA PRO A 46 -11.93 26.50 8.46
C PRO A 46 -12.90 27.28 7.56
N LEU A 47 -12.39 28.24 6.79
CA LEU A 47 -13.23 29.10 5.94
C LEU A 47 -14.06 28.27 4.95
N ALA A 48 -13.45 27.26 4.32
CA ALA A 48 -14.15 26.39 3.36
C ALA A 48 -15.31 25.62 4.01
N ARG A 49 -15.11 25.09 5.22
CA ARG A 49 -16.20 24.43 5.98
C ARG A 49 -17.28 25.42 6.41
N ALA A 50 -16.91 26.68 6.63
CA ALA A 50 -17.88 27.72 6.95
C ALA A 50 -18.83 28.04 5.78
N CYS A 51 -18.38 27.87 4.53
CA CYS A 51 -19.21 28.03 3.33
C CYS A 51 -20.38 27.04 3.29
N ALA A 52 -20.19 25.82 3.81
CA ALA A 52 -21.25 24.80 3.88
C ALA A 52 -22.48 25.26 4.70
N PHE A 53 -22.30 26.20 5.63
CA PHE A 53 -23.41 26.77 6.43
C PHE A 53 -24.19 27.88 5.70
N GLY A 54 -23.75 28.34 4.52
CA GLY A 54 -24.49 29.34 3.74
C GLY A 54 -24.56 30.73 4.39
N SER A 55 -23.59 31.11 5.22
CA SER A 55 -23.65 32.35 6.01
C SER A 55 -22.50 33.30 5.70
N LEU A 56 -22.75 34.32 4.87
CA LEU A 56 -21.82 35.43 4.63
C LEU A 56 -21.42 36.16 5.91
N ARG A 57 -22.32 36.22 6.91
CA ARG A 57 -22.02 36.80 8.23
C ARG A 57 -20.94 36.01 8.97
N LEU A 58 -20.99 34.68 8.89
CA LEU A 58 -19.97 33.79 9.46
C LEU A 58 -18.63 33.96 8.72
N LEU A 59 -18.64 34.00 7.39
CA LEU A 59 -17.43 34.20 6.59
C LEU A 59 -16.75 35.55 6.87
N ARG A 60 -17.51 36.64 6.92
CA ARG A 60 -16.99 37.98 7.31
C ARG A 60 -16.40 37.98 8.72
N ARG A 61 -17.00 37.23 9.65
CA ARG A 61 -16.49 37.08 11.02
C ARG A 61 -15.17 36.31 11.06
N ILE A 62 -15.06 35.20 10.33
CA ILE A 62 -13.84 34.40 10.17
C ILE A 62 -12.72 35.24 9.53
N TRP A 63 -13.03 35.98 8.46
CA TRP A 63 -12.09 36.83 7.74
C TRP A 63 -11.58 38.03 8.55
N SER A 64 -12.47 38.74 9.25
CA SER A 64 -12.07 39.82 10.16
C SER A 64 -11.30 39.28 11.38
N GLY A 65 -11.61 38.06 11.82
CA GLY A 65 -10.90 37.34 12.87
C GLY A 65 -9.44 37.07 12.52
N SER A 66 -9.14 36.58 11.32
CA SER A 66 -7.76 36.32 10.87
C SER A 66 -6.92 37.60 10.74
N GLU A 67 -7.54 38.77 10.65
CA GLU A 67 -6.87 40.06 10.43
C GLU A 67 -6.19 40.52 11.73
N LYS A 68 -6.85 40.23 12.86
CA LYS A 68 -6.34 40.45 14.21
C LYS A 68 -5.14 39.56 14.51
N TYR A 69 -5.14 38.31 14.03
CA TYR A 69 -4.01 37.41 14.18
C TYR A 69 -2.81 37.84 13.30
N ALA A 70 -3.06 38.27 12.06
CA ALA A 70 -2.01 38.80 11.18
C ALA A 70 -1.35 40.07 11.77
N ALA A 71 -2.14 40.99 12.34
CA ALA A 71 -1.64 42.23 12.95
C ALA A 71 -0.88 42.03 14.28
N SER A 72 -1.16 40.95 15.02
CA SER A 72 -0.51 40.64 16.30
C SER A 72 0.91 40.07 16.19
N SER A 73 1.39 39.82 14.97
CA SER A 73 2.75 39.32 14.72
C SER A 73 3.83 40.40 14.86
N GLY A 74 3.45 41.67 15.05
CA GLY A 74 4.35 42.83 15.02
C GLY A 74 4.83 43.41 16.36
N ASP A 75 4.07 43.38 17.46
CA ASP A 75 4.45 44.12 18.68
C ASP A 75 3.97 43.46 19.99
N ASN A 76 4.89 43.42 20.97
CA ASN A 76 4.77 42.98 22.37
C ASN A 76 4.60 41.46 22.68
N PRO A 77 5.68 40.75 23.07
CA PRO A 77 5.67 39.32 23.42
C PRO A 77 5.29 39.04 24.89
N GLY A 78 4.45 39.87 25.50
CA GLY A 78 4.06 39.77 26.91
C GLY A 78 2.64 39.28 27.18
N ASP A 79 1.77 39.18 26.16
CA ASP A 79 0.36 38.88 26.37
C ASP A 79 0.04 37.42 26.06
N HIS A 80 0.22 36.54 27.06
CA HIS A 80 -0.13 35.12 27.04
C HIS A 80 -1.66 34.88 27.02
N ARG A 81 -2.44 35.64 26.25
CA ARG A 81 -3.91 35.58 26.24
C ARG A 81 -4.58 34.79 25.12
N TYR A 82 -3.84 34.07 24.26
CA TYR A 82 -4.46 33.23 23.21
C TYR A 82 -3.90 31.80 23.20
N LEU A 83 -4.35 30.99 24.16
CA LEU A 83 -3.98 29.58 24.40
C LEU A 83 -4.69 28.56 23.48
N CYS A 84 -5.06 28.89 22.25
CA CYS A 84 -5.68 27.93 21.34
C CYS A 84 -5.08 28.05 19.93
N TRP A 85 -4.42 26.99 19.47
CA TRP A 85 -4.08 26.81 18.06
C TRP A 85 -5.34 26.97 17.21
N SER A 86 -5.27 27.77 16.14
CA SER A 86 -6.40 28.09 15.26
C SER A 86 -5.96 28.12 13.79
N PRO A 87 -6.71 27.47 12.88
CA PRO A 87 -6.44 27.55 11.44
C PRO A 87 -6.48 28.98 10.88
N LEU A 88 -7.19 29.91 11.54
CA LEU A 88 -7.27 31.32 11.14
C LEU A 88 -5.92 32.03 11.07
N GLN A 89 -4.94 31.57 11.87
CA GLN A 89 -3.59 32.15 11.88
C GLN A 89 -2.90 31.98 10.53
N PHE A 90 -3.20 30.90 9.82
CA PHE A 90 -2.56 30.55 8.56
C PHE A 90 -3.32 31.11 7.35
N LEU A 91 -4.59 31.49 7.51
CA LEU A 91 -5.46 31.91 6.40
C LEU A 91 -4.86 33.05 5.56
N ARG A 92 -4.18 34.02 6.20
CA ARG A 92 -3.46 35.10 5.51
C ARG A 92 -1.94 34.94 5.51
N ALA A 93 -1.39 34.10 6.38
CA ALA A 93 0.05 33.98 6.59
C ALA A 93 0.72 32.90 5.72
N ASP A 94 -0.04 31.88 5.30
CA ASP A 94 0.46 30.76 4.49
C ASP A 94 -0.24 30.76 3.13
N ARG A 95 0.52 31.00 2.05
CA ARG A 95 -0.02 31.11 0.68
C ARG A 95 -0.70 29.82 0.22
N HIS A 96 -0.20 28.65 0.61
CA HIS A 96 -0.79 27.37 0.18
C HIS A 96 -2.10 27.11 0.91
N TYR A 97 -2.16 27.38 2.21
CA TYR A 97 -3.41 27.28 2.97
C TYR A 97 -4.44 28.31 2.50
N HIS A 98 -4.02 29.54 2.17
CA HIS A 98 -4.85 30.59 1.56
C HIS A 98 -5.48 30.09 0.25
N CYS A 99 -4.68 29.63 -0.71
CA CYS A 99 -5.19 29.13 -1.99
C CYS A 99 -6.07 27.87 -1.82
N ALA A 100 -5.70 26.93 -0.95
CA ALA A 100 -6.48 25.71 -0.71
C ALA A 100 -7.86 26.02 -0.10
N GLN A 101 -7.92 26.93 0.88
CA GLN A 101 -9.19 27.37 1.47
C GLN A 101 -10.06 28.09 0.44
N PHE A 102 -9.49 28.90 -0.46
CA PHE A 102 -10.23 29.49 -1.57
C PHE A 102 -10.83 28.42 -2.48
N SER A 103 -10.02 27.51 -3.02
CA SER A 103 -10.49 26.51 -3.97
C SER A 103 -11.60 25.64 -3.37
N GLN A 104 -11.44 25.20 -2.12
CA GLN A 104 -12.46 24.40 -1.42
C GLN A 104 -13.72 25.21 -1.10
N ALA A 105 -13.58 26.48 -0.69
CA ALA A 105 -14.70 27.36 -0.39
C ALA A 105 -15.54 27.66 -1.64
N VAL A 106 -14.89 27.87 -2.79
CA VAL A 106 -15.58 28.09 -4.07
C VAL A 106 -16.36 26.85 -4.46
N VAL A 107 -15.77 25.66 -4.41
CA VAL A 107 -16.49 24.40 -4.70
C VAL A 107 -17.74 24.25 -3.82
N GLU A 108 -17.64 24.53 -2.52
CA GLU A 108 -18.77 24.41 -1.61
C GLU A 108 -19.85 25.48 -1.86
N ALA A 109 -19.45 26.72 -2.18
CA ALA A 109 -20.39 27.77 -2.56
C ALA A 109 -21.12 27.45 -3.88
N VAL A 110 -20.43 26.85 -4.85
CA VAL A 110 -21.01 26.39 -6.11
C VAL A 110 -22.04 25.29 -5.89
N ARG A 111 -21.72 24.26 -5.10
CA ARG A 111 -22.69 23.18 -4.79
C ARG A 111 -23.99 23.69 -4.17
N ARG A 112 -23.94 24.86 -3.54
CA ARG A 112 -25.10 25.53 -2.95
C ARG A 112 -25.82 26.49 -3.91
N GLY A 113 -25.26 26.76 -5.08
CA GLY A 113 -25.75 27.79 -6.01
C GLY A 113 -25.64 29.22 -5.48
N ASP A 114 -24.76 29.50 -4.50
CA ASP A 114 -24.67 30.78 -3.80
C ASP A 114 -23.68 31.75 -4.47
N LEU A 115 -24.15 32.44 -5.52
CA LEU A 115 -23.36 33.40 -6.28
C LEU A 115 -22.84 34.58 -5.44
N ASP A 116 -23.60 35.03 -4.43
CA ASP A 116 -23.18 36.14 -3.56
C ASP A 116 -22.00 35.72 -2.66
N MET A 117 -21.96 34.46 -2.24
CA MET A 117 -20.82 33.88 -1.55
C MET A 117 -19.59 33.76 -2.46
N ILE A 118 -19.78 33.36 -3.72
CA ILE A 118 -18.69 33.29 -4.71
C ILE A 118 -18.10 34.69 -4.98
N ARG A 119 -18.95 35.70 -5.20
CA ARG A 119 -18.53 37.10 -5.34
C ARG A 119 -17.74 37.58 -4.13
N TRP A 120 -18.21 37.22 -2.94
CA TRP A 120 -17.49 37.54 -1.71
C TRP A 120 -16.12 36.87 -1.66
N LEU A 121 -16.00 35.58 -2.03
CA LEU A 121 -14.71 34.88 -2.07
C LEU A 121 -13.74 35.52 -3.07
N PHE A 122 -14.17 35.81 -4.30
CA PHE A 122 -13.34 36.45 -5.32
C PHE A 122 -12.87 37.86 -4.92
N ALA A 123 -13.68 38.60 -4.16
CA ALA A 123 -13.30 39.93 -3.68
C ALA A 123 -12.25 39.90 -2.56
N HIS A 124 -12.08 38.78 -1.86
CA HIS A 124 -11.19 38.68 -0.69
C HIS A 124 -9.95 37.83 -0.94
N PHE A 125 -9.93 37.02 -1.99
CA PHE A 125 -8.80 36.18 -2.39
C PHE A 125 -8.26 36.62 -3.76
N SER A 126 -6.94 36.75 -3.86
CA SER A 126 -6.21 37.06 -5.10
C SER A 126 -5.15 36.01 -5.41
N GLY A 127 -4.77 35.88 -6.69
CA GLY A 127 -3.74 34.94 -7.15
C GLY A 127 -4.03 33.45 -6.85
N CYS A 128 -5.30 33.09 -6.69
CA CYS A 128 -5.75 31.72 -6.39
C CYS A 128 -6.34 31.03 -7.63
N VAL A 129 -6.39 29.70 -7.61
CA VAL A 129 -6.92 28.90 -8.72
C VAL A 129 -8.28 28.32 -8.32
N VAL A 130 -9.30 28.55 -9.14
CA VAL A 130 -10.58 27.84 -9.08
C VAL A 130 -10.37 26.47 -9.72
N ALA A 131 -10.52 25.42 -8.92
CA ALA A 131 -10.28 24.06 -9.36
C ALA A 131 -11.39 23.57 -10.30
N VAL A 132 -11.05 22.65 -11.21
CA VAL A 132 -11.99 22.09 -12.21
C VAL A 132 -13.27 21.52 -11.56
N GLN A 133 -13.19 21.00 -10.33
CA GLN A 133 -14.35 20.48 -9.60
C GLN A 133 -15.42 21.56 -9.33
N ALA A 134 -15.05 22.84 -9.24
CA ALA A 134 -16.01 23.92 -9.10
C ALA A 134 -16.75 24.18 -10.42
N VAL A 135 -16.05 24.09 -11.56
CA VAL A 135 -16.67 24.22 -12.89
C VAL A 135 -17.57 23.02 -13.17
N GLU A 136 -17.10 21.80 -12.88
CA GLU A 136 -17.90 20.58 -12.99
C GLU A 136 -19.14 20.61 -12.10
N ALA A 137 -19.04 21.10 -10.86
CA ALA A 137 -20.18 21.23 -9.96
C ALA A 137 -21.21 22.27 -10.44
N ALA A 138 -20.76 23.40 -11.00
CA ALA A 138 -21.66 24.39 -11.58
C ALA A 138 -22.35 23.85 -12.84
N ALA A 139 -21.61 23.10 -13.66
CA ALA A 139 -22.13 22.44 -14.86
C ALA A 139 -23.16 21.36 -14.50
N ALA A 140 -22.88 20.55 -13.48
CA ALA A 140 -23.80 19.55 -12.93
C ALA A 140 -25.10 20.16 -12.40
N GLY A 141 -25.02 21.33 -11.74
CA GLY A 141 -26.18 22.03 -11.20
C GLY A 141 -26.95 22.88 -12.22
N GLY A 142 -26.49 22.96 -13.47
CA GLY A 142 -27.10 23.79 -14.50
C GLY A 142 -26.93 25.31 -14.28
N ASP A 143 -26.01 25.74 -13.41
CA ASP A 143 -25.91 27.12 -12.94
C ASP A 143 -25.10 28.02 -13.89
N LEU A 144 -25.71 28.38 -15.03
CA LEU A 144 -25.08 29.23 -16.05
C LEU A 144 -24.56 30.56 -15.49
N ARG A 145 -25.28 31.17 -14.54
CA ARG A 145 -24.90 32.44 -13.88
C ARG A 145 -23.55 32.37 -13.18
N ILE A 146 -23.20 31.21 -12.63
CA ILE A 146 -21.93 31.00 -11.94
C ILE A 146 -20.81 30.80 -12.96
N LEU A 147 -21.08 30.05 -14.03
CA LEU A 147 -20.13 29.85 -15.13
C LEU A 147 -19.84 31.17 -15.87
N GLU A 148 -20.87 31.98 -16.15
CA GLU A 148 -20.72 33.33 -16.68
C GLU A 148 -19.86 34.20 -15.75
N TYR A 149 -20.12 34.15 -14.43
CA TYR A 149 -19.30 34.87 -13.47
C TYR A 149 -17.83 34.41 -13.46
N PHE A 150 -17.57 33.11 -13.56
CA PHE A 150 -16.21 32.59 -13.68
C PHE A 150 -15.52 33.07 -14.96
N LEU A 151 -16.26 33.12 -16.08
CA LEU A 151 -15.75 33.60 -17.36
C LEU A 151 -15.44 35.11 -17.32
N ASP A 152 -16.33 35.91 -16.74
CA ASP A 152 -16.17 37.37 -16.62
C ASP A 152 -15.00 37.79 -15.71
N ASN A 153 -14.61 36.92 -14.77
CA ASN A 153 -13.55 37.20 -13.78
C ASN A 153 -12.22 36.49 -14.11
N GLU A 154 -12.11 35.90 -15.31
CA GLU A 154 -10.87 35.35 -15.87
C GLU A 154 -10.14 36.43 -16.68
N SER A 155 -8.90 36.76 -16.34
CA SER A 155 -8.15 37.81 -17.06
C SER A 155 -7.81 37.38 -18.49
N ALA A 156 -8.15 38.20 -19.48
CA ALA A 156 -7.55 38.14 -20.81
C ALA A 156 -6.04 38.43 -20.70
N LEU A 157 -5.21 37.55 -21.27
CA LEU A 157 -3.80 37.85 -21.56
C LEU A 157 -3.75 39.03 -22.55
N GLN A 158 -3.66 40.26 -22.05
CA GLN A 158 -3.15 41.36 -22.87
C GLN A 158 -1.63 41.21 -22.94
N GLU A 159 -1.13 40.86 -24.13
CA GLU A 159 0.28 41.06 -24.47
C GLU A 159 0.60 42.56 -24.42
N THR A 160 0.98 43.07 -23.25
CA THR A 160 1.67 44.36 -23.17
C THR A 160 3.16 44.09 -23.24
N GLN A 161 3.77 44.53 -24.34
CA GLN A 161 5.21 44.75 -24.42
C GLN A 161 5.60 45.81 -23.39
N GLU A 162 6.00 45.35 -22.21
CA GLU A 162 7.01 45.94 -21.32
C GLU A 162 6.84 45.28 -19.96
N GLY A 163 7.94 44.80 -19.39
CA GLY A 163 7.94 44.04 -18.15
C GLY A 163 7.42 44.83 -16.96
N THR A 164 6.96 44.07 -15.96
CA THR A 164 6.62 44.45 -14.57
C THR A 164 5.22 44.99 -14.27
N GLU A 165 4.19 44.15 -14.39
CA GLU A 165 3.10 44.08 -13.39
C GLU A 165 2.69 42.60 -13.19
N THR A 166 2.73 42.11 -11.96
CA THR A 166 2.26 40.76 -11.59
C THR A 166 0.73 40.76 -11.55
N ASN A 167 0.08 40.05 -12.49
CA ASN A 167 -1.38 39.91 -12.51
C ASN A 167 -1.88 39.23 -11.21
N ASP A 168 -2.58 39.99 -10.36
CA ASP A 168 -3.17 39.56 -9.07
C ASP A 168 -4.53 38.82 -9.21
N CYS A 169 -4.97 38.49 -10.42
CA CYS A 169 -6.29 37.88 -10.65
C CYS A 169 -6.33 36.37 -10.33
N ASN A 170 -7.53 35.87 -9.99
CA ASN A 170 -7.76 34.43 -9.82
C ASN A 170 -7.88 33.74 -11.19
N GLN A 171 -7.37 32.52 -11.30
CA GLN A 171 -7.42 31.72 -12.54
C GLN A 171 -8.48 30.62 -12.43
N VAL A 172 -9.25 30.39 -13.49
CA VAL A 172 -10.27 29.34 -13.53
C VAL A 172 -9.80 28.17 -14.40
N GLN A 173 -9.80 26.96 -13.85
CA GLN A 173 -9.49 25.74 -14.59
C GLN A 173 -10.74 25.17 -15.25
N TRP A 174 -10.91 25.48 -16.52
CA TRP A 174 -11.95 24.91 -17.38
C TRP A 174 -11.59 23.50 -17.88
N GLY A 175 -12.58 22.75 -18.37
CA GLY A 175 -12.36 21.44 -19.00
C GLY A 175 -12.66 20.25 -18.10
N GLY A 176 -11.88 19.17 -18.24
CA GLY A 176 -12.12 17.93 -17.50
C GLY A 176 -13.40 17.22 -17.97
N SER A 177 -14.30 16.91 -17.04
CA SER A 177 -15.61 16.31 -17.33
C SER A 177 -16.78 17.31 -17.31
N ASP A 178 -16.51 18.63 -17.33
CA ASP A 178 -17.52 19.70 -17.22
C ASP A 178 -18.75 19.50 -18.13
N MET A 179 -18.53 19.32 -19.43
CA MET A 179 -19.60 19.08 -20.40
C MET A 179 -20.27 17.72 -20.23
N ALA A 180 -19.50 16.69 -19.85
CA ALA A 180 -20.05 15.34 -19.67
C ALA A 180 -21.02 15.29 -18.50
N VAL A 181 -20.63 15.88 -17.36
CA VAL A 181 -21.46 15.94 -16.16
C VAL A 181 -22.70 16.81 -16.39
N ALA A 182 -22.58 17.92 -17.14
CA ALA A 182 -23.75 18.71 -17.53
C ALA A 182 -24.79 17.87 -18.29
N VAL A 183 -24.36 17.08 -19.27
CA VAL A 183 -25.29 16.21 -20.04
C VAL A 183 -25.82 15.06 -19.19
N GLU A 184 -25.00 14.45 -18.34
CA GLU A 184 -25.43 13.37 -17.43
C GLU A 184 -26.58 13.83 -16.51
N GLU A 185 -26.57 15.09 -16.07
CA GLU A 185 -27.63 15.71 -15.24
C GLU A 185 -28.74 16.39 -16.06
N GLY A 186 -28.69 16.32 -17.40
CA GLY A 186 -29.75 16.83 -18.29
C GLY A 186 -29.63 18.30 -18.71
N HIS A 187 -28.46 18.93 -18.52
CA HIS A 187 -28.17 20.32 -18.84
C HIS A 187 -27.42 20.48 -20.18
N ALA A 188 -28.07 20.07 -21.27
CA ALA A 188 -27.52 20.13 -22.63
C ALA A 188 -27.23 21.57 -23.11
N ASP A 189 -28.00 22.54 -22.64
CA ASP A 189 -27.80 23.98 -22.86
C ASP A 189 -26.49 24.49 -22.27
N VAL A 190 -26.16 24.06 -21.04
CA VAL A 190 -24.87 24.38 -20.39
C VAL A 190 -23.71 23.77 -21.15
N ALA A 191 -23.85 22.53 -21.63
CA ALA A 191 -22.82 21.88 -22.45
C ALA A 191 -22.56 22.65 -23.76
N ARG A 192 -23.62 23.12 -24.44
CA ARG A 192 -23.47 23.98 -25.64
C ARG A 192 -22.79 25.30 -25.30
N TRP A 193 -23.17 25.93 -24.20
CA TRP A 193 -22.58 27.19 -23.75
C TRP A 193 -21.08 27.03 -23.46
N LEU A 194 -20.68 25.97 -22.73
CA LEU A 194 -19.27 25.67 -22.44
C LEU A 194 -18.45 25.44 -23.71
N PHE A 195 -19.02 24.74 -24.69
CA PHE A 195 -18.39 24.53 -25.99
C PHE A 195 -18.20 25.84 -26.76
N ASP A 196 -19.23 26.70 -26.81
CA ASP A 196 -19.18 27.96 -27.56
C ASP A 196 -18.20 28.98 -26.95
N HIS A 197 -18.02 29.00 -25.62
CA HIS A 197 -17.18 29.99 -24.93
C HIS A 197 -15.78 29.48 -24.55
N LYS A 198 -15.59 28.16 -24.41
CA LYS A 198 -14.32 27.53 -23.97
C LYS A 198 -14.00 26.25 -24.74
N GLY A 199 -14.33 26.17 -26.02
CA GLY A 199 -14.15 24.97 -26.86
C GLY A 199 -12.70 24.55 -27.15
N ASP A 200 -11.72 25.41 -26.88
CA ASP A 200 -10.28 25.18 -27.06
C ASP A 200 -9.62 24.38 -25.92
N VAL A 201 -10.31 24.23 -24.79
CA VAL A 201 -9.79 23.54 -23.61
C VAL A 201 -9.94 22.01 -23.72
N GLU A 202 -8.91 21.27 -23.28
CA GLU A 202 -8.89 19.80 -23.29
C GLU A 202 -10.01 19.22 -22.38
N ARG A 203 -10.79 18.27 -22.93
CA ARG A 203 -11.95 17.67 -22.27
C ARG A 203 -12.01 16.16 -22.43
N ALA A 204 -12.74 15.53 -21.51
CA ALA A 204 -13.09 14.12 -21.56
C ALA A 204 -14.17 13.83 -22.61
N TRP A 205 -13.86 14.08 -23.88
CA TRP A 205 -14.75 13.91 -25.02
C TRP A 205 -15.38 12.52 -25.13
N GLY A 206 -14.63 11.47 -24.75
CA GLY A 206 -15.16 10.11 -24.70
C GLY A 206 -16.31 9.95 -23.71
N ARG A 207 -16.17 10.50 -22.49
CA ARG A 207 -17.24 10.48 -21.47
C ARG A 207 -18.43 11.32 -21.92
N PHE A 208 -18.17 12.51 -22.48
CA PHE A 208 -19.21 13.37 -23.02
C PHE A 208 -20.03 12.68 -24.12
N MET A 209 -19.37 12.02 -25.08
CA MET A 209 -20.05 11.29 -26.15
C MET A 209 -20.91 10.14 -25.60
N VAL A 210 -20.39 9.39 -24.62
CA VAL A 210 -21.15 8.35 -23.93
C VAL A 210 -22.39 8.93 -23.23
N ALA A 211 -22.25 10.07 -22.54
CA ALA A 211 -23.37 10.73 -21.87
C ALA A 211 -24.47 11.17 -22.85
N VAL A 212 -24.09 11.81 -23.97
CA VAL A 212 -25.04 12.25 -25.02
C VAL A 212 -25.81 11.06 -25.60
N VAL A 213 -25.10 10.00 -25.98
CA VAL A 213 -25.72 8.83 -26.63
C VAL A 213 -26.59 8.03 -25.64
N ARG A 214 -26.14 7.85 -24.39
CA ARG A 214 -26.93 7.17 -23.35
C ARG A 214 -28.13 7.98 -22.88
N GLY A 215 -28.05 9.31 -22.89
CA GLY A 215 -29.16 10.21 -22.56
C GLY A 215 -30.17 10.39 -23.69
N GLY A 216 -29.84 9.92 -24.91
CA GLY A 216 -30.76 9.95 -26.04
C GLY A 216 -30.93 11.33 -26.69
N ASP A 217 -30.06 12.30 -26.39
CA ASP A 217 -30.14 13.65 -26.97
C ASP A 217 -29.59 13.68 -28.40
N LEU A 218 -30.45 13.28 -29.35
CA LEU A 218 -30.10 13.19 -30.76
C LEU A 218 -29.80 14.57 -31.37
N GLU A 219 -30.45 15.62 -30.89
CA GLU A 219 -30.19 16.99 -31.35
C GLU A 219 -28.79 17.44 -30.95
N LEU A 220 -28.38 17.20 -29.70
CA LEU A 220 -27.04 17.51 -29.22
C LEU A 220 -25.98 16.66 -29.94
N LEU A 221 -26.24 15.36 -30.18
CA LEU A 221 -25.33 14.52 -30.96
C LEU A 221 -25.10 15.09 -32.37
N GLN A 222 -26.19 15.41 -33.07
CA GLN A 222 -26.11 16.01 -34.41
C GLN A 222 -25.36 17.34 -34.36
N TRP A 223 -25.66 18.20 -33.39
CA TRP A 223 -25.00 19.49 -33.22
C TRP A 223 -23.48 19.36 -33.02
N VAL A 224 -23.03 18.44 -32.18
CA VAL A 224 -21.59 18.18 -31.92
C VAL A 224 -20.89 17.65 -33.18
N LEU A 225 -21.50 16.70 -33.89
CA LEU A 225 -20.88 16.07 -35.07
C LEU A 225 -20.69 17.07 -36.22
N HIS A 226 -21.61 18.02 -36.41
CA HIS A 226 -21.49 19.07 -37.45
C HIS A 226 -20.40 20.11 -37.15
N ARG A 227 -19.99 20.28 -35.88
CA ARG A 227 -19.04 21.31 -35.44
C ARG A 227 -17.61 20.82 -35.21
N GLY A 228 -17.24 19.66 -35.76
CA GLY A 228 -15.83 19.25 -35.88
C GLY A 228 -15.35 18.16 -34.93
N TYR A 229 -16.23 17.43 -34.24
CA TYR A 229 -15.86 16.27 -33.41
C TYR A 229 -15.00 15.23 -34.18
N ALA A 230 -15.25 15.04 -35.48
CA ALA A 230 -14.49 14.12 -36.33
C ALA A 230 -13.03 14.56 -36.61
N ALA A 231 -12.68 15.84 -36.38
CA ALA A 231 -11.34 16.36 -36.65
C ALA A 231 -10.30 15.98 -35.56
N HIS A 232 -10.75 15.54 -34.38
CA HIS A 232 -9.91 15.38 -33.18
C HIS A 232 -9.46 13.92 -32.88
N GLN A 233 -9.63 12.96 -33.81
CA GLN A 233 -9.30 11.53 -33.59
C GLN A 233 -9.97 10.92 -32.33
N LEU A 234 -11.15 11.42 -31.96
CA LEU A 234 -11.89 11.00 -30.75
C LEU A 234 -12.70 9.72 -30.97
N ALA A 235 -13.06 9.03 -29.89
CA ALA A 235 -13.86 7.80 -29.96
C ALA A 235 -15.25 8.08 -30.60
N PRO A 236 -15.68 7.29 -31.61
CA PRO A 236 -16.96 7.50 -32.29
C PRO A 236 -18.15 7.15 -31.38
N PRO A 237 -19.35 7.71 -31.63
CA PRO A 237 -20.57 7.29 -30.93
C PRO A 237 -20.85 5.81 -31.20
N THR A 238 -21.31 5.09 -30.17
CA THR A 238 -21.49 3.63 -30.23
C THR A 238 -22.96 3.24 -30.17
N MET A 239 -23.33 2.18 -30.88
CA MET A 239 -24.68 1.61 -30.76
C MET A 239 -24.87 0.86 -29.43
N ASP A 240 -23.76 0.40 -28.83
CA ASP A 240 -23.75 -0.18 -27.49
C ASP A 240 -24.30 0.81 -26.45
N ASP A 241 -23.85 2.06 -26.47
CA ASP A 241 -24.33 3.10 -25.55
C ASP A 241 -25.79 3.48 -25.79
N ALA A 242 -26.24 3.52 -27.06
CA ALA A 242 -27.65 3.80 -27.38
C ALA A 242 -28.58 2.68 -26.88
N ALA A 243 -28.14 1.42 -27.03
CA ALA A 243 -28.86 0.26 -26.51
C ALA A 243 -28.88 0.20 -24.97
N TRP A 244 -27.83 0.71 -24.31
CA TRP A 244 -27.81 0.90 -22.87
C TRP A 244 -28.84 1.94 -22.41
N GLY A 245 -28.89 3.10 -23.08
CA GLY A 245 -29.84 4.19 -22.77
C GLY A 245 -31.30 3.83 -23.02
N GLY A 246 -31.57 2.98 -24.01
CA GLY A 246 -32.93 2.57 -24.37
C GLY A 246 -33.58 3.45 -25.44
N HIS A 247 -32.77 4.15 -26.23
CA HIS A 247 -33.23 5.10 -27.23
C HIS A 247 -33.19 4.47 -28.64
N LEU A 248 -34.34 3.94 -29.09
CA LEU A 248 -34.45 3.24 -30.38
C LEU A 248 -34.20 4.18 -31.57
N ASP A 249 -34.67 5.43 -31.49
CA ASP A 249 -34.47 6.49 -32.47
C ASP A 249 -32.99 6.87 -32.63
N MET A 250 -32.26 7.04 -31.52
CA MET A 250 -30.81 7.26 -31.50
C MET A 250 -30.08 6.08 -32.15
N LEU A 251 -30.45 4.85 -31.77
CA LEU A 251 -29.84 3.63 -32.29
C LEU A 251 -30.09 3.45 -33.79
N GLN A 252 -31.32 3.69 -34.25
CA GLN A 252 -31.67 3.72 -35.66
C GLN A 252 -30.87 4.78 -36.41
N TRP A 253 -30.75 5.99 -35.86
CA TRP A 253 -29.99 7.06 -36.47
C TRP A 253 -28.52 6.67 -36.65
N LEU A 254 -27.88 6.12 -35.61
CA LEU A 254 -26.49 5.65 -35.66
C LEU A 254 -26.29 4.57 -36.73
N TYR A 255 -27.23 3.64 -36.85
CA TYR A 255 -27.19 2.59 -37.88
C TYR A 255 -27.25 3.15 -39.30
N HIS A 256 -28.19 4.07 -39.58
CA HIS A 256 -28.32 4.68 -40.91
C HIS A 256 -27.09 5.53 -41.31
N HIS A 257 -26.33 6.02 -40.33
CA HIS A 257 -25.11 6.81 -40.55
C HIS A 257 -23.81 5.97 -40.53
N GLY A 258 -23.91 4.64 -40.52
CA GLY A 258 -22.76 3.75 -40.71
C GLY A 258 -21.98 3.37 -39.45
N TYR A 259 -22.48 3.65 -38.25
CA TYR A 259 -21.82 3.29 -36.97
C TYR A 259 -21.99 1.81 -36.59
N VAL A 260 -22.15 0.93 -37.58
CA VAL A 260 -22.54 -0.48 -37.42
C VAL A 260 -21.45 -1.34 -36.77
N HIS A 261 -20.17 -0.94 -36.89
CA HIS A 261 -19.03 -1.70 -36.37
C HIS A 261 -18.84 -1.62 -34.83
N HIS A 262 -19.67 -0.85 -34.11
CA HIS A 262 -19.57 -0.59 -32.65
C HIS A 262 -20.79 -1.12 -31.87
N ALA A 263 -21.15 -2.39 -32.12
CA ALA A 263 -22.39 -3.04 -31.63
C ALA A 263 -22.15 -4.35 -30.85
N SER A 264 -20.95 -4.56 -30.31
CA SER A 264 -20.52 -5.84 -29.74
C SER A 264 -21.37 -6.29 -28.55
N PHE A 265 -21.97 -5.32 -27.84
CA PHE A 265 -22.73 -5.53 -26.59
C PHE A 265 -24.15 -4.97 -26.66
N ALA A 266 -24.56 -4.33 -27.75
CA ALA A 266 -25.85 -3.66 -27.90
C ALA A 266 -27.03 -4.61 -27.58
N LEU A 267 -26.99 -5.84 -28.10
CA LEU A 267 -28.03 -6.84 -27.81
C LEU A 267 -28.03 -7.28 -26.34
N GLU A 268 -26.86 -7.40 -25.71
CA GLU A 268 -26.73 -7.74 -24.29
C GLU A 268 -27.30 -6.63 -23.39
N TYR A 269 -26.99 -5.37 -23.69
CA TYR A 269 -27.47 -4.22 -22.93
C TYR A 269 -28.98 -3.99 -23.07
N ALA A 270 -29.51 -4.08 -24.29
CA ALA A 270 -30.96 -3.99 -24.52
C ALA A 270 -31.71 -5.12 -23.77
N ALA A 271 -31.19 -6.35 -23.83
CA ALA A 271 -31.79 -7.48 -23.13
C ALA A 271 -31.70 -7.36 -21.61
N ARG A 272 -30.56 -6.85 -21.09
CA ARG A 272 -30.35 -6.57 -19.66
C ARG A 272 -31.37 -5.56 -19.12
N ASN A 273 -31.55 -4.45 -19.82
CA ASN A 273 -32.43 -3.38 -19.39
C ASN A 273 -33.91 -3.66 -19.69
N GLY A 274 -34.21 -4.67 -20.51
CA GLY A 274 -35.57 -5.11 -20.81
C GLY A 274 -36.22 -4.39 -21.99
N TYR A 275 -35.43 -3.72 -22.82
CA TYR A 275 -35.89 -2.95 -23.99
C TYR A 275 -36.20 -3.87 -25.17
N LEU A 276 -37.37 -4.52 -25.08
CA LEU A 276 -37.79 -5.52 -26.08
C LEU A 276 -37.82 -4.94 -27.50
N GLU A 277 -38.30 -3.70 -27.68
CA GLU A 277 -38.36 -3.05 -28.99
C GLU A 277 -36.97 -2.92 -29.65
N ILE A 278 -35.93 -2.61 -28.87
CA ILE A 278 -34.55 -2.55 -29.35
C ILE A 278 -34.01 -3.95 -29.62
N VAL A 279 -34.33 -4.94 -28.79
CA VAL A 279 -33.97 -6.35 -29.02
C VAL A 279 -34.56 -6.85 -30.33
N GLU A 280 -35.86 -6.61 -30.56
CA GLU A 280 -36.54 -6.96 -31.81
C GLU A 280 -35.89 -6.30 -33.02
N TRP A 281 -35.60 -5.01 -32.91
CA TRP A 281 -34.99 -4.24 -33.98
C TRP A 281 -33.56 -4.72 -34.29
N LEU A 282 -32.72 -4.90 -33.27
CA LEU A 282 -31.33 -5.36 -33.42
C LEU A 282 -31.29 -6.76 -34.06
N VAL A 283 -32.14 -7.68 -33.62
CA VAL A 283 -32.19 -9.05 -34.18
C VAL A 283 -32.64 -9.05 -35.65
N ARG A 284 -33.54 -8.13 -36.05
CA ARG A 284 -34.02 -8.04 -37.44
C ARG A 284 -33.00 -7.42 -38.39
N TYR A 285 -32.24 -6.41 -37.94
CA TYR A 285 -31.44 -5.55 -38.83
C TYR A 285 -29.92 -5.64 -38.60
N HIS A 286 -29.44 -6.28 -37.52
CA HIS A 286 -28.02 -6.42 -37.22
C HIS A 286 -27.61 -7.90 -37.02
N PRO A 287 -26.56 -8.42 -37.68
CA PRO A 287 -26.14 -9.81 -37.54
C PRO A 287 -25.73 -10.13 -36.09
N VAL A 288 -26.26 -11.24 -35.58
CA VAL A 288 -26.35 -11.61 -34.17
C VAL A 288 -25.01 -12.10 -33.62
N GLY A 289 -24.20 -11.20 -33.07
CA GLY A 289 -23.17 -11.55 -32.11
C GLY A 289 -23.76 -11.62 -30.71
N ASN A 290 -23.63 -12.74 -29.99
CA ASN A 290 -23.87 -12.87 -28.54
C ASN A 290 -25.32 -13.03 -28.01
N ALA A 291 -26.25 -13.66 -28.74
CA ALA A 291 -27.58 -13.98 -28.20
C ALA A 291 -27.59 -14.79 -26.88
N SER A 292 -26.59 -15.65 -26.65
CA SER A 292 -26.45 -16.40 -25.39
C SER A 292 -26.16 -15.47 -24.20
N ARG A 293 -25.35 -14.43 -24.39
CA ARG A 293 -25.06 -13.43 -23.34
C ARG A 293 -26.26 -12.55 -23.07
N ALA A 294 -27.02 -12.21 -24.11
CA ALA A 294 -28.28 -11.48 -23.99
C ALA A 294 -29.32 -12.26 -23.17
N LEU A 295 -29.45 -13.57 -23.39
CA LEU A 295 -30.33 -14.41 -22.58
C LEU A 295 -29.88 -14.48 -21.12
N ASP A 296 -28.58 -14.73 -20.87
CA ASP A 296 -28.01 -14.74 -19.51
C ASP A 296 -28.24 -13.38 -18.80
N ALA A 297 -28.13 -12.26 -19.54
CA ALA A 297 -28.35 -10.93 -19.02
C ALA A 297 -29.82 -10.62 -18.70
N ALA A 298 -30.73 -10.97 -19.60
CA ALA A 298 -32.17 -10.85 -19.37
C ALA A 298 -32.61 -11.71 -18.16
N ALA A 299 -32.09 -12.93 -18.05
CA ALA A 299 -32.40 -13.81 -16.92
C ALA A 299 -31.88 -13.27 -15.59
N ARG A 300 -30.67 -12.70 -15.59
CA ARG A 300 -30.04 -12.09 -14.41
C ARG A 300 -30.75 -10.82 -13.90
N GLU A 301 -31.47 -10.08 -14.73
CA GLU A 301 -32.18 -8.86 -14.33
C GLU A 301 -33.72 -9.01 -14.31
N ASN A 302 -34.23 -10.24 -14.25
CA ASN A 302 -35.67 -10.55 -14.20
C ASN A 302 -36.48 -10.05 -15.41
N ARG A 303 -35.93 -10.12 -16.62
CA ARG A 303 -36.61 -9.68 -17.85
C ARG A 303 -37.31 -10.84 -18.55
N LEU A 304 -38.33 -11.40 -17.89
CA LEU A 304 -39.05 -12.60 -18.37
C LEU A 304 -39.62 -12.45 -19.79
N HIS A 305 -40.15 -11.28 -20.14
CA HIS A 305 -40.69 -11.00 -21.47
C HIS A 305 -39.62 -11.07 -22.57
N VAL A 306 -38.41 -10.57 -22.30
CA VAL A 306 -37.26 -10.68 -23.22
C VAL A 306 -36.76 -12.13 -23.29
N VAL A 307 -36.67 -12.82 -22.15
CA VAL A 307 -36.27 -14.25 -22.10
C VAL A 307 -37.21 -15.11 -22.94
N ARG A 308 -38.54 -14.92 -22.78
CA ARG A 308 -39.56 -15.62 -23.58
C ARG A 308 -39.37 -15.35 -25.06
N TRP A 309 -39.32 -14.08 -25.43
CA TRP A 309 -39.17 -13.67 -26.82
C TRP A 309 -37.91 -14.23 -27.48
N LEU A 310 -36.75 -14.16 -26.80
CA LEU A 310 -35.49 -14.71 -27.32
C LEU A 310 -35.59 -16.22 -27.57
N LEU A 311 -36.19 -16.98 -26.64
CA LEU A 311 -36.31 -18.43 -26.77
C LEU A 311 -37.36 -18.87 -27.80
N GLU A 312 -38.48 -18.14 -27.91
CA GLU A 312 -39.50 -18.35 -28.96
C GLU A 312 -38.90 -18.21 -30.36
N HIS A 313 -37.90 -17.33 -30.53
CA HIS A 313 -37.16 -17.14 -31.78
C HIS A 313 -35.91 -18.02 -31.90
N ASN A 314 -35.74 -19.04 -31.03
CA ASN A 314 -34.59 -19.95 -30.98
C ASN A 314 -33.22 -19.27 -30.82
N LEU A 315 -33.19 -18.09 -30.19
CA LEU A 315 -31.97 -17.35 -29.89
C LEU A 315 -31.46 -17.68 -28.48
N GLY A 316 -30.13 -17.71 -28.31
CA GLY A 316 -29.51 -17.83 -26.99
C GLY A 316 -29.54 -19.23 -26.35
N ARG A 317 -29.87 -20.30 -27.09
CA ARG A 317 -29.85 -21.70 -26.60
C ARG A 317 -28.49 -22.18 -26.08
N GLY A 318 -27.40 -21.46 -26.35
CA GLY A 318 -26.07 -21.72 -25.79
C GLY A 318 -25.79 -21.02 -24.45
N ALA A 319 -26.77 -20.34 -23.85
CA ALA A 319 -26.68 -19.73 -22.53
C ALA A 319 -26.42 -20.80 -21.46
N LYS A 320 -25.47 -20.52 -20.55
CA LYS A 320 -25.00 -21.51 -19.57
C LYS A 320 -25.31 -21.14 -18.13
N SER A 321 -25.67 -19.89 -17.85
CA SER A 321 -25.73 -19.37 -16.48
C SER A 321 -27.06 -18.72 -16.09
N GLY A 322 -27.93 -18.43 -17.05
CA GLY A 322 -29.16 -17.67 -16.84
C GLY A 322 -30.08 -18.28 -15.79
N MET A 323 -30.23 -19.61 -15.77
CA MET A 323 -31.04 -20.31 -14.77
C MET A 323 -30.46 -20.15 -13.35
N HIS A 324 -29.15 -20.37 -13.18
CA HIS A 324 -28.46 -20.20 -11.88
C HIS A 324 -28.51 -18.75 -11.40
N GLN A 325 -28.28 -17.79 -12.29
CA GLN A 325 -28.33 -16.35 -11.95
C GLN A 325 -29.73 -15.90 -11.55
N ALA A 326 -30.77 -16.40 -12.23
CA ALA A 326 -32.16 -16.15 -11.86
C ALA A 326 -32.49 -16.74 -10.48
N ALA A 327 -32.08 -17.98 -10.22
CA ALA A 327 -32.29 -18.65 -8.93
C ALA A 327 -31.59 -17.93 -7.76
N ILE A 328 -30.32 -17.55 -7.90
CA ILE A 328 -29.53 -16.83 -6.87
C ILE A 328 -30.07 -15.41 -6.59
N ARG A 329 -30.93 -14.89 -7.47
CA ARG A 329 -31.57 -13.57 -7.32
C ARG A 329 -33.05 -13.65 -6.94
N GLY A 330 -33.60 -14.85 -6.75
CA GLY A 330 -34.98 -15.05 -6.33
C GLY A 330 -36.00 -14.98 -7.48
N TYR A 331 -35.56 -14.96 -8.73
CA TYR A 331 -36.45 -14.85 -9.90
C TYR A 331 -36.98 -16.22 -10.32
N LEU A 332 -37.82 -16.80 -9.46
CA LEU A 332 -38.34 -18.16 -9.61
C LEU A 332 -39.03 -18.39 -10.95
N GLU A 333 -39.86 -17.46 -11.42
CA GLU A 333 -40.59 -17.59 -12.69
C GLU A 333 -39.65 -17.70 -13.89
N VAL A 334 -38.56 -16.92 -13.90
CA VAL A 334 -37.53 -16.99 -14.95
C VAL A 334 -36.76 -18.31 -14.86
N ALA A 335 -36.35 -18.72 -13.65
CA ALA A 335 -35.62 -19.96 -13.44
C ALA A 335 -36.45 -21.19 -13.85
N ARG A 336 -37.74 -21.24 -13.46
CA ARG A 336 -38.69 -22.29 -13.85
C ARG A 336 -38.91 -22.33 -15.35
N TYR A 337 -39.15 -21.17 -15.97
CA TYR A 337 -39.32 -21.10 -17.42
C TYR A 337 -38.08 -21.61 -18.17
N LEU A 338 -36.88 -21.20 -17.75
CA LEU A 338 -35.64 -21.72 -18.35
C LEU A 338 -35.47 -23.23 -18.15
N HIS A 339 -35.85 -23.76 -16.98
CA HIS A 339 -35.83 -25.19 -16.70
C HIS A 339 -36.82 -25.97 -17.60
N GLU A 340 -38.06 -25.49 -17.75
CA GLU A 340 -39.08 -26.05 -18.64
C GLU A 340 -38.63 -26.07 -20.11
N GLN A 341 -37.81 -25.08 -20.51
CA GLN A 341 -37.24 -24.97 -21.85
C GLN A 341 -36.01 -25.86 -22.10
N GLY A 342 -35.63 -26.73 -21.15
CA GLY A 342 -34.60 -27.75 -21.33
C GLY A 342 -33.17 -27.28 -21.10
N PHE A 343 -32.94 -26.17 -20.38
CA PHE A 343 -31.61 -25.72 -19.95
C PHE A 343 -31.06 -26.57 -18.78
N ASN A 344 -30.98 -27.89 -19.01
CA ASN A 344 -30.63 -28.90 -18.01
C ASN A 344 -29.17 -29.43 -18.16
N GLY A 345 -28.36 -28.89 -19.08
CA GLY A 345 -27.10 -29.50 -19.55
C GLY A 345 -25.78 -28.87 -19.05
N LEU A 346 -24.81 -29.75 -18.73
CA LEU A 346 -23.38 -29.57 -18.37
C LEU A 346 -23.05 -28.76 -17.10
N ALA A 347 -23.85 -27.77 -16.73
CA ALA A 347 -23.84 -27.16 -15.41
C ALA A 347 -25.17 -27.53 -14.73
N SER A 348 -25.25 -28.69 -14.09
CA SER A 348 -26.37 -28.96 -13.17
C SER A 348 -26.49 -27.80 -12.17
N VAL A 349 -27.69 -27.54 -11.66
CA VAL A 349 -27.86 -26.71 -10.46
C VAL A 349 -26.84 -27.21 -9.43
N SER A 350 -25.82 -26.41 -9.14
CA SER A 350 -24.76 -26.79 -8.23
C SER A 350 -25.23 -26.57 -6.80
N CYS A 351 -24.58 -27.21 -5.82
CA CYS A 351 -24.67 -26.81 -4.41
C CYS A 351 -24.54 -25.29 -4.24
N GLY A 352 -23.66 -24.64 -5.02
CA GLY A 352 -23.49 -23.19 -5.02
C GLY A 352 -24.75 -22.37 -5.32
N THR A 353 -25.70 -22.89 -6.10
CA THR A 353 -27.01 -22.23 -6.31
C THR A 353 -27.87 -22.35 -5.06
N MET A 354 -27.93 -23.55 -4.46
CA MET A 354 -28.68 -23.79 -3.22
C MET A 354 -28.12 -22.95 -2.06
N LEU A 355 -26.79 -22.94 -1.87
CA LEU A 355 -26.10 -22.13 -0.85
C LEU A 355 -26.52 -20.66 -0.93
N ARG A 356 -26.40 -20.05 -2.11
CA ARG A 356 -26.67 -18.62 -2.28
C ARG A 356 -28.16 -18.28 -2.26
N ALA A 357 -29.04 -19.18 -2.72
CA ALA A 357 -30.48 -19.00 -2.58
C ALA A 357 -30.90 -19.07 -1.11
N ALA A 358 -30.36 -20.03 -0.35
CA ALA A 358 -30.59 -20.19 1.08
C ALA A 358 -30.08 -18.98 1.87
N GLY A 359 -28.84 -18.54 1.64
CA GLY A 359 -28.26 -17.38 2.32
C GLY A 359 -28.82 -16.00 1.94
N ARG A 360 -29.67 -15.93 0.91
CA ARG A 360 -30.41 -14.71 0.52
C ARG A 360 -31.89 -14.75 0.89
N GLY A 361 -32.38 -15.86 1.43
CA GLY A 361 -33.74 -15.94 1.95
C GLY A 361 -34.82 -16.32 0.94
N PHE A 362 -34.44 -16.90 -0.20
CA PHE A 362 -35.42 -17.25 -1.24
C PHE A 362 -36.04 -18.63 -0.99
N LEU A 363 -36.93 -18.74 0.00
CA LEU A 363 -37.58 -19.99 0.41
C LEU A 363 -38.27 -20.71 -0.75
N ASP A 364 -38.98 -20.00 -1.63
CA ASP A 364 -39.69 -20.60 -2.76
C ASP A 364 -38.73 -21.19 -3.80
N VAL A 365 -37.56 -20.55 -3.99
CA VAL A 365 -36.49 -21.09 -4.84
C VAL A 365 -35.86 -22.30 -4.17
N VAL A 366 -35.59 -22.26 -2.86
CA VAL A 366 -35.03 -23.41 -2.11
C VAL A 366 -35.97 -24.63 -2.19
N LYS A 367 -37.27 -24.43 -1.99
CA LYS A 367 -38.29 -25.49 -2.15
C LYS A 367 -38.31 -26.03 -3.57
N TRP A 368 -38.37 -25.15 -4.57
CA TRP A 368 -38.35 -25.55 -5.98
C TRP A 368 -37.08 -26.34 -6.34
N LEU A 369 -35.92 -25.89 -5.86
CA LEU A 369 -34.63 -26.57 -6.07
C LEU A 369 -34.63 -27.96 -5.42
N ASN A 370 -35.14 -28.09 -4.20
CA ASN A 370 -35.30 -29.38 -3.54
C ASN A 370 -36.24 -30.30 -4.34
N ASP A 371 -37.43 -29.83 -4.67
CA ASP A 371 -38.46 -30.64 -5.32
C ASP A 371 -38.06 -31.07 -6.74
N SER A 372 -37.32 -30.24 -7.47
CA SER A 372 -36.94 -30.48 -8.86
C SER A 372 -35.62 -31.25 -9.02
N PHE A 373 -34.70 -31.17 -8.05
CA PHE A 373 -33.33 -31.69 -8.21
C PHE A 373 -32.83 -32.61 -7.07
N ALA A 374 -33.56 -32.78 -5.96
CA ALA A 374 -33.08 -33.60 -4.84
C ALA A 374 -33.16 -35.12 -5.09
N CYS A 375 -34.08 -35.59 -5.96
CA CYS A 375 -34.39 -37.01 -6.16
C CYS A 375 -33.41 -37.80 -7.04
N GLU A 376 -32.32 -37.20 -7.53
CA GLU A 376 -31.30 -37.94 -8.30
C GLU A 376 -30.29 -38.62 -7.36
N PRO A 377 -30.00 -39.94 -7.50
CA PRO A 377 -29.06 -40.70 -6.65
C PRO A 377 -27.59 -40.22 -6.65
N LEU A 378 -27.30 -39.11 -7.35
CA LEU A 378 -26.01 -38.43 -7.41
C LEU A 378 -26.12 -36.95 -6.98
N SER A 379 -27.24 -36.49 -6.40
CA SER A 379 -27.49 -35.05 -6.20
C SER A 379 -26.42 -34.38 -5.33
N TYR A 380 -25.63 -33.51 -5.95
CA TYR A 380 -24.62 -32.66 -5.31
C TYR A 380 -25.26 -31.52 -4.51
N LEU A 381 -26.59 -31.48 -4.36
CA LEU A 381 -27.35 -30.28 -3.98
C LEU A 381 -27.04 -29.80 -2.55
N TYR A 382 -26.95 -30.74 -1.60
CA TYR A 382 -26.63 -30.49 -0.19
C TYR A 382 -25.18 -30.85 0.16
N ARG A 383 -24.31 -30.98 -0.85
CA ARG A 383 -22.92 -31.38 -0.65
C ARG A 383 -22.17 -30.36 0.18
N ASP A 384 -21.49 -30.87 1.20
CA ASP A 384 -20.48 -30.17 1.97
C ASP A 384 -19.25 -29.84 1.11
N LEU A 385 -18.91 -28.55 1.02
CA LEU A 385 -17.80 -28.05 0.20
C LEU A 385 -16.44 -28.03 0.93
N ARG A 386 -16.37 -28.39 2.22
CA ARG A 386 -15.12 -28.43 3.00
C ARG A 386 -13.96 -29.22 2.35
N PRO A 387 -14.18 -30.38 1.69
CA PRO A 387 -13.09 -31.15 1.07
C PRO A 387 -12.46 -30.46 -0.16
N TYR A 388 -13.08 -29.40 -0.68
CA TYR A 388 -12.73 -28.75 -1.95
C TYR A 388 -12.28 -27.29 -1.78
N SER A 389 -12.21 -26.77 -0.55
CA SER A 389 -11.81 -25.38 -0.28
C SER A 389 -10.30 -25.19 -0.44
N LEU A 390 -9.89 -24.98 -1.69
CA LEU A 390 -8.59 -24.47 -2.09
C LEU A 390 -8.69 -22.94 -2.26
N THR A 391 -8.23 -22.20 -1.25
CA THR A 391 -7.45 -20.95 -1.41
C THR A 391 -8.02 -19.72 -2.16
N LEU A 392 -9.33 -19.48 -2.33
CA LEU A 392 -9.76 -18.16 -2.91
C LEU A 392 -11.02 -17.46 -2.40
N LEU A 393 -11.82 -18.02 -1.49
CA LEU A 393 -12.98 -17.34 -0.90
C LEU A 393 -13.15 -17.76 0.57
N ALA A 394 -12.40 -17.14 1.48
CA ALA A 394 -12.42 -17.46 2.92
C ALA A 394 -13.73 -17.05 3.65
N ASP A 395 -14.78 -16.64 2.93
CA ASP A 395 -15.99 -16.03 3.51
C ASP A 395 -17.31 -16.60 2.92
N GLU A 396 -17.24 -17.61 2.05
CA GLU A 396 -18.42 -18.29 1.48
C GLU A 396 -18.87 -19.45 2.39
N PRO A 397 -20.17 -19.60 2.67
CA PRO A 397 -20.69 -20.61 3.60
C PRO A 397 -20.49 -22.04 3.09
N SER A 398 -20.10 -22.92 4.02
CA SER A 398 -19.74 -24.32 3.75
C SER A 398 -20.93 -25.21 3.38
N THR A 399 -22.12 -24.92 3.92
CA THR A 399 -23.37 -25.68 3.68
C THR A 399 -24.59 -24.77 3.53
N ALA A 400 -25.71 -25.33 3.04
CA ALA A 400 -26.95 -24.55 2.84
C ALA A 400 -27.56 -24.08 4.17
N ILE A 401 -27.35 -24.85 5.23
CA ILE A 401 -27.74 -24.48 6.59
C ILE A 401 -26.86 -23.33 7.09
N ASP A 402 -25.54 -23.41 6.90
CA ASP A 402 -24.62 -22.33 7.30
C ASP A 402 -24.96 -21.01 6.57
N ALA A 403 -25.27 -21.10 5.27
CA ALA A 403 -25.68 -19.97 4.47
C ALA A 403 -26.99 -19.34 4.97
N ALA A 404 -28.03 -20.15 5.19
CA ALA A 404 -29.31 -19.69 5.72
C ALA A 404 -29.16 -19.06 7.11
N ALA A 405 -28.30 -19.62 7.96
CA ALA A 405 -28.02 -19.11 9.29
C ALA A 405 -27.29 -17.76 9.24
N LYS A 406 -26.24 -17.63 8.42
CA LYS A 406 -25.52 -16.36 8.18
C LYS A 406 -26.42 -15.26 7.62
N GLY A 407 -27.43 -15.62 6.82
CA GLY A 407 -28.45 -14.70 6.29
C GLY A 407 -29.66 -14.46 7.23
N GLY A 408 -29.76 -15.17 8.35
CA GLY A 408 -30.83 -14.99 9.32
C GLY A 408 -32.19 -15.58 8.92
N HIS A 409 -32.21 -16.57 8.04
CA HIS A 409 -33.45 -17.09 7.44
C HIS A 409 -33.98 -18.32 8.18
N LEU A 410 -34.66 -18.09 9.32
CA LEU A 410 -35.20 -19.15 10.17
C LEU A 410 -36.17 -20.10 9.43
N GLU A 411 -37.06 -19.57 8.60
CA GLU A 411 -38.01 -20.39 7.83
C GLU A 411 -37.33 -21.40 6.89
N ILE A 412 -36.16 -21.03 6.35
CA ILE A 412 -35.35 -21.92 5.51
C ILE A 412 -34.67 -22.97 6.38
N LEU A 413 -34.20 -22.62 7.57
CA LEU A 413 -33.62 -23.58 8.52
C LEU A 413 -34.65 -24.62 8.98
N GLU A 414 -35.86 -24.19 9.31
CA GLU A 414 -36.97 -25.08 9.66
C GLU A 414 -37.36 -26.00 8.50
N TYR A 415 -37.38 -25.48 7.27
CA TYR A 415 -37.62 -26.30 6.08
C TYR A 415 -36.50 -27.31 5.84
N LEU A 416 -35.23 -26.88 5.89
CA LEU A 416 -34.08 -27.78 5.73
C LEU A 416 -34.00 -28.83 6.85
N GLN A 417 -34.46 -28.51 8.06
CA GLN A 417 -34.64 -29.48 9.15
C GLN A 417 -35.68 -30.55 8.79
N GLN A 418 -36.83 -30.16 8.26
CA GLN A 418 -37.86 -31.11 7.81
C GLN A 418 -37.34 -32.01 6.69
N VAL A 419 -36.55 -31.45 5.75
CA VAL A 419 -35.89 -32.23 4.68
C VAL A 419 -34.88 -33.23 5.27
N ASP A 420 -34.07 -32.79 6.24
CA ASP A 420 -33.08 -33.63 6.91
C ASP A 420 -33.72 -34.80 7.69
N GLU A 421 -34.77 -34.53 8.46
CA GLU A 421 -35.55 -35.55 9.17
C GLU A 421 -36.22 -36.56 8.22
N ARG A 422 -36.78 -36.07 7.12
CA ARG A 422 -37.37 -36.92 6.09
C ARG A 422 -36.32 -37.84 5.47
N MET A 423 -35.17 -37.30 5.04
CA MET A 423 -34.07 -38.08 4.46
C MET A 423 -33.50 -39.09 5.46
N ALA A 424 -33.43 -38.74 6.75
CA ALA A 424 -33.02 -39.64 7.82
C ALA A 424 -33.98 -40.84 7.98
N ASN A 425 -35.29 -40.58 7.97
CA ASN A 425 -36.33 -41.61 8.05
C ASN A 425 -36.36 -42.53 6.83
N GLU A 426 -36.02 -41.99 5.65
CA GLU A 426 -35.89 -42.75 4.40
C GLU A 426 -34.58 -43.57 4.31
N GLY A 427 -33.69 -43.47 5.31
CA GLY A 427 -32.48 -44.29 5.44
C GLY A 427 -31.24 -43.73 4.73
N PHE A 428 -31.28 -42.50 4.22
CA PHE A 428 -30.12 -41.85 3.61
C PHE A 428 -29.11 -41.42 4.69
N LYS A 429 -27.84 -41.82 4.53
CA LYS A 429 -26.73 -41.44 5.43
C LYS A 429 -25.83 -40.36 4.84
N GLU A 430 -25.69 -40.30 3.52
CA GLU A 430 -24.85 -39.34 2.78
C GLU A 430 -25.74 -38.40 1.95
N GLY A 431 -25.34 -37.14 1.79
CA GLY A 431 -26.09 -36.14 1.00
C GLY A 431 -27.22 -35.41 1.75
N ARG A 432 -27.28 -35.52 3.08
CA ARG A 432 -28.23 -34.80 3.93
C ARG A 432 -27.81 -33.33 4.15
N PRO A 433 -28.75 -32.39 4.39
CA PRO A 433 -28.42 -31.05 4.85
C PRO A 433 -27.72 -31.08 6.22
N THR A 434 -26.45 -30.67 6.27
CA THR A 434 -25.64 -30.62 7.50
C THR A 434 -25.29 -29.19 7.90
N ASP A 435 -25.06 -28.96 9.19
CA ASP A 435 -24.57 -27.70 9.77
C ASP A 435 -23.11 -27.81 10.24
N THR A 436 -22.43 -26.66 10.32
CA THR A 436 -21.12 -26.51 10.95
C THR A 436 -21.13 -25.38 11.98
N HIS A 437 -19.99 -25.13 12.64
CA HIS A 437 -19.84 -23.99 13.54
C HIS A 437 -20.05 -22.65 12.83
N ASP A 438 -19.81 -22.58 11.51
CA ASP A 438 -20.04 -21.38 10.69
C ASP A 438 -21.50 -20.91 10.72
N ALA A 439 -22.45 -21.83 10.93
CA ALA A 439 -23.87 -21.47 11.05
C ALA A 439 -24.11 -20.54 12.25
N MET A 440 -23.65 -20.94 13.44
CA MET A 440 -23.87 -20.15 14.65
C MET A 440 -22.93 -18.94 14.70
N ASP A 441 -21.69 -19.08 14.24
CA ASP A 441 -20.72 -17.97 14.15
C ASP A 441 -21.23 -16.86 13.21
N GLY A 442 -21.70 -17.24 12.02
CA GLY A 442 -22.27 -16.31 11.05
C GLY A 442 -23.58 -15.68 11.52
N ALA A 443 -24.48 -16.46 12.13
CA ALA A 443 -25.74 -15.95 12.68
C ALA A 443 -25.51 -14.96 13.84
N ALA A 444 -24.52 -15.22 14.70
CA ALA A 444 -24.13 -14.33 15.78
C ALA A 444 -23.55 -13.02 15.23
N ALA A 445 -22.64 -13.10 14.26
CA ALA A 445 -22.06 -11.93 13.60
C ALA A 445 -23.11 -11.06 12.87
N GLY A 446 -24.20 -11.66 12.35
CA GLY A 446 -25.32 -10.98 11.69
C GLY A 446 -26.46 -10.52 12.62
N ASN A 447 -26.33 -10.67 13.94
CA ASN A 447 -27.36 -10.38 14.94
C ASN A 447 -28.68 -11.17 14.80
N HIS A 448 -28.62 -12.40 14.31
CA HIS A 448 -29.81 -13.23 14.11
C HIS A 448 -30.13 -14.05 15.37
N LEU A 449 -30.55 -13.38 16.45
CA LEU A 449 -30.73 -13.99 17.78
C LEU A 449 -31.69 -15.18 17.78
N GLU A 450 -32.82 -15.09 17.06
CA GLU A 450 -33.79 -16.19 16.99
C GLU A 450 -33.22 -17.40 16.23
N VAL A 451 -32.37 -17.18 15.23
CA VAL A 451 -31.63 -18.25 14.55
C VAL A 451 -30.61 -18.89 15.48
N VAL A 452 -29.86 -18.10 16.25
CA VAL A 452 -28.88 -18.62 17.22
C VAL A 452 -29.57 -19.46 18.31
N LYS A 453 -30.68 -18.98 18.86
CA LYS A 453 -31.50 -19.75 19.82
C LYS A 453 -32.00 -21.05 19.21
N TRP A 454 -32.48 -21.00 17.96
CA TRP A 454 -32.96 -22.17 17.26
C TRP A 454 -31.85 -23.19 16.99
N LEU A 455 -30.70 -22.75 16.49
CA LEU A 455 -29.52 -23.60 16.25
C LEU A 455 -29.04 -24.24 17.56
N ASN A 456 -28.98 -23.49 18.65
CA ASN A 456 -28.56 -24.02 19.95
C ASN A 456 -29.54 -25.07 20.52
N ALA A 457 -30.83 -24.98 20.19
CA ALA A 457 -31.85 -25.92 20.66
C ALA A 457 -31.98 -27.18 19.79
N HIS A 458 -31.73 -27.07 18.48
CA HIS A 458 -32.07 -28.12 17.51
C HIS A 458 -30.87 -28.77 16.81
N ARG A 459 -29.68 -28.17 16.90
CA ARG A 459 -28.49 -28.60 16.17
C ARG A 459 -27.28 -28.79 17.09
N SER A 460 -26.36 -29.68 16.69
CA SER A 460 -25.18 -30.05 17.48
C SER A 460 -23.89 -29.35 17.04
N GLY A 461 -23.90 -28.52 15.98
CA GLY A 461 -22.71 -27.89 15.41
C GLY A 461 -21.94 -26.95 16.34
N GLY A 462 -22.58 -26.42 17.38
CA GLY A 462 -21.96 -25.48 18.32
C GLY A 462 -21.52 -24.15 17.66
N CYS A 463 -20.67 -23.40 18.35
CA CYS A 463 -20.02 -22.19 17.83
C CYS A 463 -18.53 -22.19 18.19
N THR A 464 -17.76 -21.25 17.65
CA THR A 464 -16.39 -20.97 18.09
C THR A 464 -16.31 -19.62 18.79
N THR A 465 -15.11 -19.18 19.17
CA THR A 465 -14.89 -17.81 19.65
C THR A 465 -15.27 -16.75 18.60
N ALA A 466 -15.34 -17.12 17.31
CA ALA A 466 -15.71 -16.22 16.22
C ALA A 466 -17.15 -15.70 16.34
N ALA A 467 -18.08 -16.46 16.95
CA ALA A 467 -19.44 -15.98 17.22
C ALA A 467 -19.45 -14.71 18.08
N MET A 468 -18.76 -14.75 19.23
CA MET A 468 -18.71 -13.62 20.16
C MET A 468 -17.82 -12.49 19.63
N ASP A 469 -16.70 -12.83 18.98
CA ASP A 469 -15.82 -11.85 18.34
C ASP A 469 -16.56 -11.07 17.24
N GLY A 470 -17.24 -11.78 16.32
CA GLY A 470 -18.03 -11.18 15.25
C GLY A 470 -19.20 -10.35 15.75
N ALA A 471 -19.95 -10.85 16.75
CA ALA A 471 -21.03 -10.10 17.39
C ALA A 471 -20.52 -8.81 18.06
N ALA A 472 -19.35 -8.87 18.70
CA ALA A 472 -18.74 -7.70 19.33
C ALA A 472 -18.22 -6.69 18.30
N ILE A 473 -17.54 -7.15 17.25
CA ILE A 473 -17.04 -6.33 16.13
C ILE A 473 -18.18 -5.53 15.49
N ASN A 474 -19.37 -6.11 15.36
CA ASN A 474 -20.54 -5.48 14.74
C ASN A 474 -21.49 -4.77 15.74
N GLY A 475 -21.13 -4.71 17.02
CA GLY A 475 -21.87 -3.93 18.02
C GLY A 475 -23.15 -4.61 18.55
N HIS A 476 -23.25 -5.93 18.46
CA HIS A 476 -24.46 -6.67 18.82
C HIS A 476 -24.46 -7.07 20.31
N LEU A 477 -24.61 -6.08 21.20
CA LEU A 477 -24.53 -6.29 22.66
C LEU A 477 -25.48 -7.38 23.20
N GLN A 478 -26.73 -7.41 22.74
CA GLN A 478 -27.70 -8.43 23.17
C GLN A 478 -27.26 -9.85 22.77
N MET A 479 -26.64 -10.00 21.59
CA MET A 479 -26.09 -11.27 21.14
C MET A 479 -24.86 -11.67 21.98
N VAL A 480 -23.98 -10.72 22.28
CA VAL A 480 -22.80 -10.94 23.14
C VAL A 480 -23.21 -11.41 24.54
N GLN A 481 -24.22 -10.76 25.13
CA GLN A 481 -24.80 -11.15 26.43
C GLN A 481 -25.38 -12.56 26.37
N TRP A 482 -26.16 -12.85 25.33
CA TRP A 482 -26.78 -14.17 25.18
C TRP A 482 -25.72 -15.27 25.02
N LEU A 483 -24.72 -15.07 24.17
CA LEU A 483 -23.62 -16.01 23.98
C LEU A 483 -22.84 -16.22 25.27
N HIS A 484 -22.60 -15.18 26.05
CA HIS A 484 -21.93 -15.29 27.34
C HIS A 484 -22.71 -16.12 28.36
N GLU A 485 -24.03 -15.97 28.42
CA GLU A 485 -24.88 -16.70 29.36
C GLU A 485 -25.09 -18.16 28.97
N HIS A 486 -25.08 -18.49 27.67
CA HIS A 486 -25.51 -19.80 27.16
C HIS A 486 -24.39 -20.64 26.54
N ARG A 487 -23.21 -20.06 26.28
CA ARG A 487 -22.06 -20.73 25.62
C ARG A 487 -20.79 -20.62 26.46
N VAL A 488 -19.85 -21.54 26.26
CA VAL A 488 -18.62 -21.67 27.07
C VAL A 488 -17.35 -21.29 26.31
N GLU A 489 -17.44 -21.15 25.00
CA GLU A 489 -16.31 -20.92 24.08
C GLU A 489 -15.64 -19.56 24.33
N GLY A 490 -16.41 -18.53 24.69
CA GLY A 490 -15.89 -17.20 25.02
C GLY A 490 -15.54 -16.33 23.80
N CYS A 491 -14.63 -15.39 23.99
CA CYS A 491 -14.13 -14.48 22.95
C CYS A 491 -12.60 -14.41 22.96
N THR A 492 -12.02 -13.69 22.01
CA THR A 492 -10.59 -13.33 22.00
C THR A 492 -10.42 -11.82 22.18
N ALA A 493 -9.17 -11.35 22.24
CA ALA A 493 -8.90 -9.90 22.24
C ALA A 493 -9.45 -9.19 20.98
N ALA A 494 -9.72 -9.94 19.89
CA ALA A 494 -10.32 -9.40 18.67
C ALA A 494 -11.73 -8.82 18.89
N ALA A 495 -12.51 -9.36 19.84
CA ALA A 495 -13.82 -8.83 20.20
C ALA A 495 -13.73 -7.36 20.65
N MET A 496 -12.88 -7.07 21.64
CA MET A 496 -12.75 -5.72 22.19
C MET A 496 -11.98 -4.79 21.23
N ASP A 497 -10.93 -5.29 20.56
CA ASP A 497 -10.17 -4.50 19.57
C ASP A 497 -11.04 -4.07 18.39
N GLY A 498 -11.86 -4.97 17.88
CA GLY A 498 -12.76 -4.70 16.76
C GLY A 498 -13.97 -3.87 17.16
N ALA A 499 -14.59 -4.15 18.31
CA ALA A 499 -15.65 -3.30 18.87
C ALA A 499 -15.14 -1.86 19.08
N ALA A 500 -13.91 -1.71 19.56
CA ALA A 500 -13.29 -0.40 19.73
C ALA A 500 -13.03 0.31 18.39
N ARG A 501 -12.49 -0.41 17.41
CA ARG A 501 -12.27 0.12 16.05
C ARG A 501 -13.57 0.59 15.40
N ASN A 502 -14.68 -0.09 15.59
CA ASN A 502 -15.97 0.26 15.00
C ASN A 502 -16.82 1.22 15.86
N GLY A 503 -16.33 1.62 17.04
CA GLY A 503 -16.98 2.62 17.88
C GLY A 503 -18.10 2.11 18.78
N HIS A 504 -18.14 0.81 19.09
CA HIS A 504 -19.19 0.19 19.92
C HIS A 504 -18.86 0.29 21.42
N LEU A 505 -19.00 1.49 21.99
CA LEU A 505 -18.62 1.80 23.39
C LEU A 505 -19.35 0.94 24.44
N ASP A 506 -20.63 0.66 24.21
CA ASP A 506 -21.46 -0.18 25.07
C ASP A 506 -20.97 -1.64 25.12
N VAL A 507 -20.60 -2.20 23.98
CA VAL A 507 -19.95 -3.52 23.90
C VAL A 507 -18.59 -3.51 24.58
N VAL A 508 -17.76 -2.49 24.34
CA VAL A 508 -16.43 -2.36 24.97
C VAL A 508 -16.53 -2.31 26.50
N LYS A 509 -17.46 -1.51 27.04
CA LYS A 509 -17.74 -1.46 28.49
C LYS A 509 -18.17 -2.81 29.03
N TRP A 510 -19.11 -3.46 28.34
CA TRP A 510 -19.64 -4.74 28.78
C TRP A 510 -18.57 -5.82 28.78
N LEU A 511 -17.78 -5.93 27.69
CA LEU A 511 -16.66 -6.88 27.60
C LEU A 511 -15.62 -6.62 28.69
N HIS A 512 -15.32 -5.36 29.01
CA HIS A 512 -14.39 -5.03 30.08
C HIS A 512 -14.89 -5.46 31.47
N GLU A 513 -16.18 -5.34 31.73
CA GLU A 513 -16.79 -5.69 33.02
C GLU A 513 -16.95 -7.21 33.20
N HIS A 514 -17.16 -7.97 32.11
CA HIS A 514 -17.61 -9.38 32.16
C HIS A 514 -16.60 -10.39 31.58
N ARG A 515 -15.54 -9.95 30.89
CA ARG A 515 -14.54 -10.82 30.23
C ARG A 515 -13.12 -10.48 30.68
N SER A 516 -12.23 -11.47 30.66
CA SER A 516 -10.83 -11.35 31.14
C SER A 516 -9.79 -11.34 30.01
N GLU A 517 -10.21 -11.60 28.78
CA GLU A 517 -9.35 -11.70 27.59
C GLU A 517 -8.71 -10.36 27.20
N GLY A 518 -9.34 -9.24 27.60
CA GLY A 518 -8.80 -7.90 27.44
C GLY A 518 -8.79 -7.38 26.00
N CYS A 519 -7.88 -6.46 25.73
CA CYS A 519 -7.67 -5.82 24.42
C CYS A 519 -6.17 -5.63 24.18
N THR A 520 -5.78 -5.28 22.96
CA THR A 520 -4.40 -4.92 22.62
C THR A 520 -4.28 -3.42 22.33
N THR A 521 -3.09 -2.95 21.96
CA THR A 521 -2.91 -1.56 21.47
C THR A 521 -3.77 -1.28 20.22
N ALA A 522 -4.18 -2.32 19.49
CA ALA A 522 -5.03 -2.20 18.30
C ALA A 522 -6.43 -1.63 18.61
N ALA A 523 -6.94 -1.76 19.84
CA ALA A 523 -8.19 -1.13 20.25
C ALA A 523 -8.12 0.40 20.17
N MET A 524 -7.10 1.00 20.80
CA MET A 524 -6.92 2.45 20.79
C MET A 524 -6.42 2.95 19.42
N ASP A 525 -5.55 2.20 18.74
CA ASP A 525 -5.06 2.55 17.40
C ASP A 525 -6.20 2.54 16.36
N GLY A 526 -7.08 1.52 16.44
CA GLY A 526 -8.27 1.40 15.62
C GLY A 526 -9.30 2.48 15.90
N ALA A 527 -9.62 2.72 17.19
CA ALA A 527 -10.54 3.78 17.59
C ALA A 527 -10.06 5.18 17.16
N ALA A 528 -8.75 5.41 17.20
CA ALA A 528 -8.15 6.66 16.73
C ALA A 528 -8.25 6.84 15.20
N GLY A 529 -8.07 5.77 14.43
CA GLY A 529 -8.16 5.80 12.96
C GLY A 529 -9.60 5.90 12.43
N SER A 530 -10.57 5.28 13.11
CA SER A 530 -11.98 5.28 12.71
C SER A 530 -12.76 6.52 13.15
N GLY A 531 -12.24 7.30 14.10
CA GLY A 531 -12.93 8.46 14.64
C GLY A 531 -13.76 8.20 15.90
N ALA A 532 -13.68 7.01 16.51
CA ALA A 532 -14.39 6.63 17.73
C ALA A 532 -13.81 7.31 19.00
N PHE A 533 -14.04 8.61 19.11
CA PHE A 533 -13.41 9.45 20.14
C PHE A 533 -13.85 9.12 21.57
N ASP A 534 -15.11 8.79 21.76
CA ASP A 534 -15.69 8.38 23.04
C ASP A 534 -15.12 7.05 23.54
N VAL A 535 -14.98 6.06 22.66
CA VAL A 535 -14.26 4.80 22.92
C VAL A 535 -12.81 5.07 23.27
N LEU A 536 -12.12 5.91 22.49
CA LEU A 536 -10.72 6.24 22.72
C LEU A 536 -10.50 6.88 24.11
N GLN A 537 -11.35 7.84 24.49
CA GLN A 537 -11.32 8.46 25.82
C GLN A 537 -11.60 7.44 26.92
N TRP A 538 -12.59 6.56 26.72
CA TRP A 538 -12.95 5.57 27.71
C TRP A 538 -11.84 4.52 27.90
N LEU A 539 -11.26 3.99 26.82
CA LEU A 539 -10.14 3.05 26.86
C LEU A 539 -8.93 3.67 27.57
N HIS A 540 -8.60 4.93 27.27
CA HIS A 540 -7.49 5.62 27.94
C HIS A 540 -7.66 5.77 29.45
N LEU A 541 -8.91 5.93 29.94
CA LEU A 541 -9.20 6.10 31.35
C LEU A 541 -9.30 4.77 32.11
N ASN A 542 -9.72 3.69 31.45
CA ASN A 542 -10.08 2.42 32.10
C ASN A 542 -9.14 1.25 31.77
N ARG A 543 -8.22 1.41 30.79
CA ARG A 543 -7.33 0.34 30.31
C ARG A 543 -5.87 0.79 30.32
N THR A 544 -4.95 -0.15 30.48
CA THR A 544 -3.51 0.13 30.69
C THR A 544 -2.64 -0.18 29.47
N GLU A 545 -3.18 -0.88 28.47
CA GLU A 545 -2.48 -1.32 27.27
C GLU A 545 -1.98 -0.15 26.42
N GLY A 546 -2.72 0.95 26.41
CA GLY A 546 -2.34 2.17 25.70
C GLY A 546 -2.50 2.10 24.18
N CYS A 547 -1.80 2.98 23.47
CA CYS A 547 -1.80 3.06 22.02
C CYS A 547 -0.36 2.95 21.48
N SER A 548 -0.20 2.60 20.21
CA SER A 548 1.09 2.71 19.54
C SER A 548 1.24 4.07 18.84
N THR A 549 2.36 4.28 18.14
CA THR A 549 2.51 5.45 17.25
C THR A 549 1.53 5.44 16.09
N GLU A 550 0.92 4.28 15.79
CA GLU A 550 -0.07 4.14 14.71
C GLU A 550 -1.40 4.82 15.04
N ALA A 551 -1.80 4.97 16.31
CA ALA A 551 -2.99 5.77 16.66
C ALA A 551 -2.92 7.19 16.09
N MET A 552 -1.76 7.86 16.21
CA MET A 552 -1.60 9.22 15.69
C MET A 552 -1.41 9.26 14.18
N ASN A 553 -0.73 8.26 13.60
CA ASN A 553 -0.58 8.13 12.14
C ASN A 553 -1.94 7.91 11.46
N ASN A 554 -2.74 6.96 11.97
CA ASN A 554 -4.06 6.62 11.45
C ASN A 554 -5.03 7.79 11.60
N ALA A 555 -5.06 8.44 12.78
CA ALA A 555 -5.88 9.63 12.98
C ALA A 555 -5.46 10.79 12.06
N ALA A 556 -4.16 10.92 11.75
CA ALA A 556 -3.67 11.93 10.82
C ALA A 556 -3.99 11.62 9.35
N CYS A 557 -3.88 10.34 8.96
CA CYS A 557 -4.27 9.81 7.66
C CYS A 557 -5.78 10.00 7.40
N ALA A 558 -6.61 9.85 8.42
CA ALA A 558 -8.06 10.05 8.35
C ALA A 558 -8.50 11.53 8.52
N GLY A 559 -7.56 12.46 8.69
CA GLY A 559 -7.86 13.89 8.85
C GLY A 559 -8.54 14.26 10.19
N LEU A 560 -8.45 13.41 11.21
CA LEU A 560 -9.18 13.53 12.48
C LEU A 560 -8.46 14.46 13.47
N LEU A 561 -8.41 15.76 13.16
CA LEU A 561 -7.70 16.79 13.93
C LEU A 561 -8.01 16.75 15.44
N LYS A 562 -9.28 16.57 15.84
CA LYS A 562 -9.69 16.52 17.25
C LYS A 562 -9.02 15.36 18.00
N ILE A 563 -8.92 14.20 17.36
CA ILE A 563 -8.28 13.01 17.92
C ILE A 563 -6.77 13.19 17.96
N VAL A 564 -6.16 13.71 16.90
CA VAL A 564 -4.73 14.03 16.85
C VAL A 564 -4.34 15.01 17.97
N GLN A 565 -5.13 16.08 18.15
CA GLN A 565 -4.96 17.02 19.26
C GLN A 565 -5.05 16.30 20.60
N TRP A 566 -6.10 15.53 20.82
CA TRP A 566 -6.30 14.85 22.09
C TRP A 566 -5.20 13.84 22.41
N LEU A 567 -4.81 13.00 21.44
CA LEU A 567 -3.71 12.05 21.58
C LEU A 567 -2.39 12.80 21.88
N HIS A 568 -2.13 13.92 21.21
CA HIS A 568 -0.92 14.71 21.46
C HIS A 568 -0.86 15.27 22.90
N HIS A 569 -2.00 15.65 23.48
CA HIS A 569 -2.04 16.20 24.84
C HIS A 569 -2.05 15.12 25.93
N ASN A 570 -2.58 13.92 25.66
CA ASN A 570 -2.83 12.89 26.68
C ASN A 570 -1.91 11.67 26.58
N ARG A 571 -1.19 11.50 25.46
CA ARG A 571 -0.31 10.36 25.19
C ARG A 571 1.14 10.80 24.95
N ARG A 572 2.11 9.95 25.26
CA ARG A 572 3.55 10.24 25.19
C ARG A 572 4.25 9.57 24.01
N GLU A 573 3.56 8.66 23.34
CA GLU A 573 4.01 7.88 22.19
C GLU A 573 4.31 8.78 20.97
N GLY A 574 3.63 9.93 20.86
CA GLY A 574 3.89 10.96 19.86
C GLY A 574 3.51 10.54 18.42
N CYS A 575 4.00 11.29 17.43
CA CYS A 575 3.83 10.96 16.01
C CYS A 575 5.17 10.68 15.33
N THR A 576 5.18 9.71 14.42
CA THR A 576 6.29 9.52 13.49
C THR A 576 6.22 10.54 12.35
N THR A 577 7.22 10.58 11.46
CA THR A 577 7.13 11.37 10.21
C THR A 577 5.97 10.91 9.33
N LYS A 578 5.56 9.64 9.43
CA LYS A 578 4.43 9.06 8.69
C LYS A 578 3.11 9.79 8.96
N ALA A 579 2.88 10.36 10.15
CA ALA A 579 1.66 11.13 10.42
C ALA A 579 1.58 12.41 9.58
N MET A 580 2.72 13.08 9.35
CA MET A 580 2.78 14.27 8.48
C MET A 580 2.69 13.87 7.01
N ASP A 581 3.38 12.80 6.63
CA ASP A 581 3.33 12.27 5.26
C ASP A 581 1.91 11.79 4.91
N ALA A 582 1.23 11.11 5.83
CA ALA A 582 -0.14 10.64 5.68
C ALA A 582 -1.16 11.80 5.66
N ALA A 583 -0.97 12.82 6.51
CA ALA A 583 -1.79 14.02 6.46
C ALA A 583 -1.58 14.80 5.15
N ALA A 584 -0.35 14.84 4.62
CA ALA A 584 -0.05 15.49 3.35
C ALA A 584 -0.62 14.68 2.16
N SER A 585 -0.49 13.35 2.18
CA SER A 585 -1.03 12.47 1.13
C SER A 585 -2.56 12.47 1.11
N GLY A 586 -3.21 12.58 2.27
CA GLY A 586 -4.67 12.72 2.40
C GLY A 586 -5.19 14.14 2.16
N GLY A 587 -4.31 15.13 1.91
CA GLY A 587 -4.72 16.53 1.74
C GLY A 587 -5.26 17.19 3.02
N HIS A 588 -4.96 16.64 4.20
CA HIS A 588 -5.43 17.08 5.49
C HIS A 588 -4.56 18.23 6.06
N PHE A 589 -4.62 19.38 5.40
CA PHE A 589 -3.78 20.56 5.70
C PHE A 589 -3.83 21.01 7.17
N GLU A 590 -4.98 20.94 7.84
CA GLU A 590 -5.11 21.38 9.24
C GLU A 590 -4.39 20.46 10.22
N VAL A 591 -4.41 19.16 9.97
CA VAL A 591 -3.63 18.19 10.75
C VAL A 591 -2.14 18.45 10.54
N LEU A 592 -1.73 18.69 9.29
CA LEU A 592 -0.35 19.02 8.95
C LEU A 592 0.12 20.30 9.66
N LEU A 593 -0.68 21.36 9.62
CA LEU A 593 -0.40 22.64 10.30
C LEU A 593 -0.35 22.48 11.82
N PHE A 594 -1.23 21.65 12.41
CA PHE A 594 -1.21 21.36 13.84
C PHE A 594 0.08 20.63 14.22
N LEU A 595 0.39 19.50 13.57
CA LEU A 595 1.62 18.73 13.82
C LEU A 595 2.89 19.56 13.60
N ARG A 596 2.90 20.42 12.56
CA ARG A 596 3.97 21.40 12.29
C ARG A 596 4.12 22.41 13.43
N SER A 597 3.03 23.00 13.90
CA SER A 597 3.06 24.02 14.95
C SER A 597 3.59 23.48 16.29
N GLN A 598 3.24 22.24 16.64
CA GLN A 598 3.69 21.61 17.89
C GLN A 598 5.19 21.25 17.82
N ARG A 599 5.69 20.84 16.65
CA ARG A 599 7.14 20.66 16.42
C ARG A 599 7.91 21.98 16.44
N MET A 600 7.34 23.04 15.85
CA MET A 600 7.93 24.39 15.88
C MET A 600 7.93 25.01 17.27
N GLY A 601 6.96 24.72 18.14
CA GLY A 601 6.95 25.19 19.54
C GLY A 601 8.15 24.71 20.36
N ALA A 602 8.55 23.45 20.18
CA ALA A 602 9.75 22.89 20.83
C ALA A 602 11.06 23.49 20.29
N VAL A 603 11.09 23.85 19.01
CA VAL A 603 12.25 24.44 18.32
C VAL A 603 12.34 25.95 18.57
N LEU A 604 11.22 26.66 18.68
CA LEU A 604 11.12 28.08 19.03
C LEU A 604 11.54 28.37 20.48
N ALA A 605 11.39 27.41 21.39
CA ALA A 605 11.96 27.48 22.74
C ALA A 605 13.51 27.45 22.73
N MET A 606 14.13 26.77 21.75
CA MET A 606 15.60 26.77 21.54
C MET A 606 16.10 27.98 20.72
N LEU A 607 15.28 28.52 19.82
CA LEU A 607 15.68 29.54 18.83
C LEU A 607 15.53 31.01 19.27
N ARG A 608 15.28 31.30 20.56
CA ARG A 608 15.25 32.70 21.07
C ARG A 608 16.61 33.41 21.11
N SER A 609 17.65 32.84 20.48
CA SER A 609 18.96 33.45 20.30
C SER A 609 19.33 33.49 18.81
N LYS A 610 19.26 34.69 18.24
CA LYS A 610 19.77 35.17 16.93
C LYS A 610 18.81 35.16 15.73
N ARG A 611 18.66 36.37 15.16
CA ARG A 611 17.78 36.77 14.06
C ARG A 611 18.40 36.51 12.68
N SER A 612 17.51 36.57 11.68
CA SER A 612 17.66 36.89 10.24
C SER A 612 18.32 35.89 9.29
N HIS A 613 19.12 34.92 9.73
CA HIS A 613 19.58 33.84 8.82
C HIS A 613 18.66 32.62 8.76
N VAL A 614 17.62 32.59 9.60
CA VAL A 614 16.77 31.41 9.83
C VAL A 614 15.61 31.32 8.85
N VAL A 615 15.22 32.39 8.15
CA VAL A 615 14.16 32.31 7.12
C VAL A 615 14.65 31.49 5.91
N LEU A 616 15.94 31.59 5.55
CA LEU A 616 16.56 30.75 4.52
C LEU A 616 16.79 29.30 5.03
N ALA A 617 17.13 29.12 6.31
CA ALA A 617 17.25 27.79 6.91
C ALA A 617 15.88 27.10 7.15
N LEU A 618 14.78 27.86 7.21
CA LEU A 618 13.42 27.34 7.38
C LEU A 618 12.83 26.82 6.07
N ASP A 619 13.23 27.34 4.91
CA ASP A 619 12.98 26.69 3.62
C ASP A 619 13.76 25.37 3.51
N ASP A 620 15.00 25.30 4.03
CA ASP A 620 15.78 24.05 4.09
C ASP A 620 15.28 23.02 5.12
N LEU A 621 14.51 23.44 6.14
CA LEU A 621 13.96 22.58 7.20
C LEU A 621 12.55 22.05 6.90
N VAL A 622 11.78 22.74 6.06
CA VAL A 622 10.45 22.30 5.58
C VAL A 622 10.57 21.45 4.32
N ASP A 623 11.64 21.63 3.56
CA ASP A 623 11.91 20.85 2.38
C ASP A 623 12.53 19.49 2.75
N VAL A 624 11.77 18.39 2.68
CA VAL A 624 12.38 17.04 2.74
C VAL A 624 13.04 16.65 1.42
N SER A 625 12.94 17.45 0.35
CA SER A 625 13.45 17.13 -0.99
C SER A 625 14.98 17.00 -1.05
N TRP A 626 15.74 17.55 -0.09
CA TRP A 626 17.18 17.25 0.02
C TRP A 626 17.48 15.78 0.38
N ARG A 627 16.50 15.03 0.91
CA ARG A 627 16.57 13.57 1.10
C ARG A 627 16.11 12.78 -0.12
N TRP A 628 15.49 13.46 -1.09
CA TRP A 628 14.96 12.88 -2.31
C TRP A 628 15.90 13.20 -3.45
N ASP A 629 16.53 12.17 -3.98
CA ASP A 629 17.15 12.23 -5.29
C ASP A 629 16.10 11.82 -6.34
N ILE A 630 16.41 12.02 -7.63
CA ILE A 630 15.47 11.68 -8.71
C ILE A 630 15.10 10.19 -8.60
N ALA A 631 16.07 9.33 -8.31
CA ALA A 631 15.89 7.89 -8.16
C ALA A 631 14.83 7.50 -7.10
N ARG A 632 14.89 8.09 -5.91
CA ARG A 632 13.94 7.83 -4.82
C ARG A 632 12.57 8.41 -5.12
N ALA A 633 12.50 9.61 -5.71
CA ALA A 633 11.24 10.24 -6.04
C ALA A 633 10.42 9.40 -7.03
N CYS A 634 11.09 8.72 -7.95
CA CYS A 634 10.48 7.75 -8.88
C CYS A 634 9.92 6.48 -8.21
N ALA A 635 10.23 6.20 -6.94
CA ALA A 635 9.83 4.98 -6.24
C ALA A 635 8.52 5.11 -5.44
N ILE A 636 7.92 6.31 -5.38
CA ILE A 636 6.68 6.60 -4.64
C ILE A 636 5.49 5.88 -5.28
N GLU A 637 4.66 5.24 -4.47
CA GLU A 637 3.39 4.62 -4.91
C GLU A 637 2.34 5.69 -5.21
N SER A 638 1.80 5.69 -6.44
CA SER A 638 0.58 6.42 -6.77
C SER A 638 -0.59 5.45 -6.78
N GLN A 639 -1.70 5.84 -6.13
CA GLN A 639 -2.95 5.07 -6.19
C GLN A 639 -3.54 5.07 -7.62
N ASP A 640 -3.16 6.04 -8.45
CA ASP A 640 -3.52 6.14 -9.87
C ASP A 640 -2.27 6.02 -10.75
N GLY A 641 -2.07 4.87 -11.39
CA GLY A 641 -0.88 4.57 -12.20
C GLY A 641 -0.86 5.19 -13.60
N THR A 642 -1.88 5.97 -13.98
CA THR A 642 -2.08 6.46 -15.37
C THR A 642 -2.23 7.97 -15.52
N SER A 643 -2.32 8.73 -14.42
CA SER A 643 -2.47 10.19 -14.44
C SER A 643 -1.11 10.91 -14.55
N ASP A 644 -1.01 11.86 -15.48
CA ASP A 644 0.16 12.76 -15.60
C ASP A 644 0.35 13.63 -14.34
N ASP A 645 -0.66 13.76 -13.46
CA ASP A 645 -0.62 14.52 -12.19
C ASP A 645 -0.30 13.68 -10.93
N SER A 646 0.44 12.57 -11.09
CA SER A 646 0.87 11.76 -9.94
C SER A 646 1.76 12.57 -8.98
N SER A 647 1.66 12.29 -7.68
CA SER A 647 2.48 12.92 -6.64
C SER A 647 3.98 12.75 -6.88
N ALA A 648 4.38 11.63 -7.50
CA ALA A 648 5.76 11.36 -7.93
C ALA A 648 6.21 12.32 -9.04
N ASN A 649 5.37 12.59 -10.05
CA ASN A 649 5.68 13.50 -11.16
C ASN A 649 5.89 14.93 -10.65
N ARG A 650 5.01 15.40 -9.75
CA ARG A 650 5.14 16.74 -9.12
C ARG A 650 6.40 16.87 -8.29
N LEU A 651 6.80 15.81 -7.59
CA LEU A 651 8.04 15.82 -6.80
C LEU A 651 9.28 15.86 -7.71
N VAL A 652 9.35 15.03 -8.75
CA VAL A 652 10.46 15.04 -9.72
C VAL A 652 10.56 16.38 -10.44
N ALA A 653 9.43 16.97 -10.86
CA ALA A 653 9.41 18.29 -11.48
C ALA A 653 9.97 19.38 -10.53
N ARG A 654 9.63 19.35 -9.24
CA ARG A 654 10.20 20.27 -8.24
C ARG A 654 11.69 20.06 -8.00
N LEU A 655 12.16 18.80 -7.97
CA LEU A 655 13.58 18.48 -7.80
C LEU A 655 14.42 19.02 -8.97
N VAL A 656 13.93 18.85 -10.20
CA VAL A 656 14.60 19.31 -11.43
C VAL A 656 14.53 20.84 -11.58
N ALA A 657 13.44 21.48 -11.14
CA ALA A 657 13.36 22.94 -11.12
C ALA A 657 14.35 23.59 -10.12
N ARG A 658 14.72 22.87 -9.06
CA ARG A 658 15.67 23.35 -8.04
C ARG A 658 17.12 23.19 -8.45
N ARG A 659 17.49 22.03 -9.00
CA ARG A 659 18.76 21.80 -9.68
C ARG A 659 18.46 21.39 -11.11
N PRO A 660 18.52 22.33 -12.06
CA PRO A 660 18.45 22.01 -13.48
C PRO A 660 19.38 20.85 -13.79
N LEU A 661 18.92 19.89 -14.60
CA LEU A 661 19.73 18.73 -14.95
C LEU A 661 21.10 19.19 -15.43
N GLU A 662 21.16 20.22 -16.28
CA GLU A 662 22.36 20.85 -16.85
C GLU A 662 23.45 21.21 -15.83
N ASP A 663 23.07 21.59 -14.61
CA ASP A 663 23.98 21.98 -13.52
C ASP A 663 24.51 20.79 -12.71
N MET A 664 23.95 19.59 -12.90
CA MET A 664 24.44 18.37 -12.25
C MET A 664 25.67 17.83 -12.97
N ASP A 665 26.61 17.26 -12.21
CA ASP A 665 27.71 16.49 -12.80
C ASP A 665 27.15 15.39 -13.71
N LYS A 666 27.78 15.23 -14.88
CA LYS A 666 27.30 14.34 -15.94
C LYS A 666 27.16 12.89 -15.45
N PHE A 667 28.09 12.42 -14.63
CA PHE A 667 28.07 11.04 -14.13
C PHE A 667 27.03 10.86 -13.02
N TYR A 668 26.90 11.83 -12.11
CA TYR A 668 25.88 11.80 -11.07
C TYR A 668 24.45 11.83 -11.64
N ARG A 669 24.23 12.68 -12.65
CA ARG A 669 22.96 12.77 -13.39
C ARG A 669 22.60 11.45 -14.06
N GLN A 670 23.58 10.79 -14.68
CA GLN A 670 23.41 9.50 -15.35
C GLN A 670 22.96 8.39 -14.38
N ALA A 671 23.57 8.32 -13.19
CA ALA A 671 23.22 7.34 -12.16
C ALA A 671 21.76 7.52 -11.70
N GLN A 672 21.41 8.77 -11.40
CA GLN A 672 20.09 9.17 -10.91
C GLN A 672 18.97 8.88 -11.92
N LEU A 673 19.17 9.21 -13.19
CA LEU A 673 18.21 8.93 -14.25
C LEU A 673 18.09 7.42 -14.52
N SER A 674 19.20 6.67 -14.45
CA SER A 674 19.19 5.22 -14.69
C SER A 674 18.42 4.46 -13.62
N VAL A 675 18.63 4.77 -12.33
CA VAL A 675 17.89 4.14 -11.23
C VAL A 675 16.44 4.63 -11.18
N GLY A 676 16.22 5.93 -11.41
CA GLY A 676 14.88 6.51 -11.51
C GLY A 676 14.02 5.88 -12.60
N LEU A 677 14.61 5.55 -13.75
CA LEU A 677 13.93 4.84 -14.84
C LEU A 677 13.43 3.47 -14.41
N VAL A 678 14.24 2.70 -13.69
CA VAL A 678 13.88 1.34 -13.21
C VAL A 678 12.75 1.41 -12.19
N ASN A 679 12.85 2.33 -11.23
CA ASN A 679 11.83 2.51 -10.20
C ASN A 679 10.48 2.94 -10.81
N ALA A 680 10.51 3.88 -11.75
CA ALA A 680 9.31 4.32 -12.47
C ALA A 680 8.68 3.18 -13.29
N ALA A 681 9.52 2.38 -13.96
CA ALA A 681 9.07 1.22 -14.74
C ALA A 681 8.46 0.12 -13.86
N GLN A 682 9.02 -0.13 -12.67
CA GLN A 682 8.48 -1.10 -11.71
C GLN A 682 7.11 -0.69 -11.16
N ARG A 683 6.87 0.62 -11.04
CA ARG A 683 5.61 1.19 -10.52
C ARG A 683 4.55 1.45 -11.58
N GLY A 684 4.87 1.27 -12.86
CA GLY A 684 3.91 1.49 -13.95
C GLY A 684 3.68 2.95 -14.32
N ASN A 685 4.52 3.89 -13.86
CA ASN A 685 4.36 5.31 -14.16
C ASN A 685 4.88 5.66 -15.58
N THR A 686 3.97 5.63 -16.56
CA THR A 686 4.29 5.88 -17.98
C THR A 686 4.75 7.30 -18.28
N ALA A 687 4.29 8.29 -17.51
CA ALA A 687 4.62 9.70 -17.72
C ALA A 687 6.07 9.97 -17.34
N LEU A 688 6.46 9.45 -16.17
CA LEU A 688 7.79 9.62 -15.63
C LEU A 688 8.82 8.83 -16.42
N VAL A 689 8.50 7.61 -16.87
CA VAL A 689 9.37 6.87 -17.79
C VAL A 689 9.60 7.65 -19.09
N ARG A 690 8.56 8.21 -19.70
CA ARG A 690 8.69 9.03 -20.91
C ARG A 690 9.60 10.24 -20.68
N TRP A 691 9.43 10.93 -19.56
CA TRP A 691 10.25 12.08 -19.18
C TRP A 691 11.72 11.68 -18.99
N VAL A 692 11.99 10.66 -18.17
CA VAL A 692 13.36 10.17 -17.91
C VAL A 692 14.03 9.69 -19.20
N LEU A 693 13.32 8.97 -20.06
CA LEU A 693 13.85 8.53 -21.37
C LEU A 693 14.19 9.72 -22.27
N GLY A 694 13.35 10.76 -22.30
CA GLY A 694 13.64 11.99 -23.05
C GLY A 694 14.96 12.65 -22.62
N SER A 695 15.22 12.70 -21.32
CA SER A 695 16.46 13.25 -20.74
C SER A 695 17.68 12.34 -20.93
N ILE A 696 17.49 11.02 -20.97
CA ILE A 696 18.56 10.04 -21.26
C ILE A 696 18.97 10.15 -22.74
N VAL A 697 18.00 10.19 -23.67
CA VAL A 697 18.26 10.13 -25.12
C VAL A 697 19.04 11.34 -25.63
N SER A 698 18.88 12.53 -25.03
CA SER A 698 19.66 13.72 -25.37
C SER A 698 21.17 13.56 -25.18
N GLU A 699 21.63 12.61 -24.35
CA GLU A 699 23.06 12.43 -24.03
C GLU A 699 23.75 11.23 -24.72
N ARG A 700 23.05 10.51 -25.63
CA ARG A 700 23.57 9.37 -26.42
C ARG A 700 24.07 8.16 -25.60
N PHE A 701 23.28 7.65 -24.66
CA PHE A 701 23.63 6.44 -23.89
C PHE A 701 23.59 5.15 -24.72
N THR A 702 24.51 4.22 -24.43
CA THR A 702 24.54 2.88 -25.04
C THR A 702 23.70 1.88 -24.23
N VAL A 703 22.82 1.14 -24.90
CA VAL A 703 22.08 0.01 -24.30
C VAL A 703 23.04 -1.18 -24.18
N ASP A 704 23.36 -1.58 -22.95
CA ASP A 704 24.09 -2.81 -22.64
C ASP A 704 23.35 -3.63 -21.56
N GLY A 705 23.82 -4.85 -21.31
CA GLY A 705 23.19 -5.80 -20.38
C GLY A 705 23.23 -5.41 -18.89
N ARG A 706 23.73 -4.21 -18.55
CA ARG A 706 23.76 -3.68 -17.17
C ARG A 706 23.18 -2.27 -17.07
N SER A 707 22.77 -1.66 -18.19
CA SER A 707 22.18 -0.33 -18.28
C SER A 707 20.83 -0.19 -17.54
N GLY A 708 20.48 1.04 -17.15
CA GLY A 708 19.18 1.35 -16.55
C GLY A 708 18.00 0.98 -17.47
N MET A 709 18.15 1.15 -18.79
CA MET A 709 17.14 0.75 -19.79
C MET A 709 16.90 -0.77 -19.79
N PHE A 710 17.97 -1.58 -19.70
CA PHE A 710 17.86 -3.03 -19.58
C PHE A 710 17.05 -3.45 -18.35
N LYS A 711 17.41 -2.90 -17.19
CA LYS A 711 16.74 -3.18 -15.92
C LYS A 711 15.27 -2.70 -15.92
N ALA A 712 15.00 -1.57 -16.56
CA ALA A 712 13.65 -1.02 -16.68
C ALA A 712 12.76 -1.88 -17.59
N ALA A 713 13.30 -2.39 -18.71
CA ALA A 713 12.57 -3.32 -19.57
C ALA A 713 12.21 -4.62 -18.84
N VAL A 714 13.14 -5.17 -18.06
CA VAL A 714 12.90 -6.35 -17.21
C VAL A 714 11.83 -6.08 -16.15
N ALA A 715 11.90 -4.94 -15.47
CA ALA A 715 10.91 -4.56 -14.45
C ALA A 715 9.51 -4.34 -15.06
N ALA A 716 9.43 -3.67 -16.21
CA ALA A 716 8.18 -3.45 -16.92
C ALA A 716 7.57 -4.78 -17.41
N ALA A 717 8.39 -5.71 -17.90
CA ALA A 717 7.93 -7.03 -18.34
C ALA A 717 7.42 -7.89 -17.20
N THR A 718 8.11 -7.89 -16.06
CA THR A 718 7.69 -8.64 -14.85
C THR A 718 6.31 -8.18 -14.37
N ASN A 719 6.05 -6.87 -14.41
CA ASN A 719 4.79 -6.29 -13.93
C ASN A 719 3.71 -6.14 -15.02
N GLY A 720 4.04 -6.37 -16.29
CA GLY A 720 3.09 -6.36 -17.41
C GLY A 720 2.76 -4.96 -17.94
N HIS A 721 3.64 -3.98 -17.74
CA HIS A 721 3.43 -2.61 -18.20
C HIS A 721 3.76 -2.44 -19.70
N LEU A 722 2.83 -2.86 -20.56
CA LEU A 722 3.01 -2.87 -22.02
C LEU A 722 3.42 -1.50 -22.62
N ARG A 723 2.79 -0.42 -22.16
CA ARG A 723 3.11 0.95 -22.62
C ARG A 723 4.54 1.37 -22.27
N ILE A 724 5.04 0.93 -21.13
CA ILE A 724 6.42 1.20 -20.69
C ILE A 724 7.41 0.35 -21.49
N LEU A 725 7.08 -0.91 -21.75
CA LEU A 725 7.88 -1.76 -22.64
C LEU A 725 8.02 -1.15 -24.04
N GLU A 726 6.93 -0.63 -24.60
CA GLU A 726 6.94 0.07 -25.88
C GLU A 726 7.87 1.30 -25.83
N GLN A 727 7.81 2.10 -24.78
CA GLN A 727 8.66 3.27 -24.62
C GLN A 727 10.15 2.92 -24.50
N VAL A 728 10.50 1.91 -23.70
CA VAL A 728 11.91 1.56 -23.42
C VAL A 728 12.54 0.83 -24.61
N LEU A 729 11.83 -0.12 -25.23
CA LEU A 729 12.40 -1.00 -26.26
C LEU A 729 12.60 -0.32 -27.62
N VAL A 730 11.96 0.82 -27.89
CA VAL A 730 12.25 1.65 -29.08
C VAL A 730 13.72 2.07 -29.15
N TYR A 731 14.39 2.16 -27.99
CA TYR A 731 15.80 2.54 -27.90
C TYR A 731 16.77 1.34 -27.95
N ASP A 732 16.27 0.11 -27.81
CA ASP A 732 17.08 -1.12 -27.87
C ASP A 732 17.35 -1.57 -29.32
N LYS A 733 18.17 -0.81 -30.05
CA LYS A 733 18.51 -1.09 -31.45
C LYS A 733 19.23 -2.42 -31.67
N ARG A 734 19.78 -3.03 -30.62
CA ARG A 734 20.57 -4.28 -30.67
C ARG A 734 19.78 -5.49 -30.15
N GLY A 735 18.57 -5.29 -29.62
CA GLY A 735 17.71 -6.37 -29.10
C GLY A 735 18.23 -7.05 -27.83
N VAL A 736 19.09 -6.38 -27.05
CA VAL A 736 19.75 -6.95 -25.86
C VAL A 736 18.75 -7.21 -24.72
N CYS A 737 17.69 -6.42 -24.64
CA CYS A 737 16.71 -6.44 -23.55
C CYS A 737 15.58 -7.46 -23.79
N ILE A 738 15.38 -7.91 -25.03
CA ILE A 738 14.23 -8.73 -25.43
C ILE A 738 14.21 -10.07 -24.67
N LYS A 739 15.32 -10.81 -24.69
CA LYS A 739 15.40 -12.14 -24.06
C LYS A 739 15.13 -12.08 -22.54
N PRO A 740 15.78 -11.21 -21.76
CA PRO A 740 15.50 -11.11 -20.32
C PRO A 740 14.12 -10.57 -20.00
N ALA A 741 13.58 -9.65 -20.82
CA ALA A 741 12.19 -9.19 -20.68
C ALA A 741 11.19 -10.33 -20.85
N MET A 742 11.37 -11.22 -21.85
CA MET A 742 10.48 -12.37 -22.05
C MET A 742 10.51 -13.35 -20.86
N ILE A 743 11.71 -13.70 -20.37
CA ILE A 743 11.86 -14.58 -19.19
C ILE A 743 11.18 -13.94 -17.97
N SER A 744 11.30 -12.63 -17.81
CA SER A 744 10.73 -11.92 -16.67
C SER A 744 9.21 -11.78 -16.77
N ALA A 745 8.66 -11.57 -17.97
CA ALA A 745 7.22 -11.67 -18.22
C ALA A 745 6.68 -13.07 -17.94
N ALA A 746 7.43 -14.12 -18.32
CA ALA A 746 7.09 -15.50 -18.01
C ALA A 746 7.07 -15.78 -16.51
N ARG A 747 8.01 -15.20 -15.73
CA ARG A 747 7.99 -15.28 -14.25
C ARG A 747 6.81 -14.52 -13.65
N GLY A 748 6.52 -13.31 -14.13
CA GLY A 748 5.46 -12.44 -13.61
C GLY A 748 4.03 -12.80 -14.02
N ASN A 749 3.83 -13.94 -14.71
CA ASN A 749 2.56 -14.38 -15.28
C ASN A 749 1.92 -13.35 -16.25
N LYS A 750 2.74 -12.70 -17.09
CA LYS A 750 2.28 -11.64 -18.00
C LYS A 750 2.22 -12.14 -19.44
N LEU A 751 1.24 -12.99 -19.73
CA LEU A 751 1.05 -13.60 -21.06
C LEU A 751 0.88 -12.54 -22.16
N ASP A 752 0.17 -11.44 -21.90
CA ASP A 752 -0.02 -10.36 -22.88
C ASP A 752 1.30 -9.65 -23.23
N ALA A 753 2.16 -9.42 -22.24
CA ALA A 753 3.49 -8.85 -22.47
C ALA A 753 4.38 -9.81 -23.27
N LEU A 754 4.29 -11.11 -22.98
CA LEU A 754 5.01 -12.15 -23.69
C LEU A 754 4.57 -12.26 -25.16
N LYS A 755 3.25 -12.30 -25.40
CA LYS A 755 2.65 -12.28 -26.75
C LYS A 755 3.01 -11.02 -27.52
N TRP A 756 2.99 -9.87 -26.84
CA TRP A 756 3.36 -8.58 -27.42
C TRP A 756 4.84 -8.56 -27.86
N LEU A 757 5.75 -9.01 -27.00
CA LEU A 757 7.19 -9.12 -27.31
C LEU A 757 7.43 -10.07 -28.49
N TYR A 758 6.75 -11.23 -28.49
CA TYR A 758 6.85 -12.21 -29.58
C TYR A 758 6.38 -11.64 -30.93
N LYS A 759 5.18 -11.03 -30.97
CA LYS A 759 4.58 -10.54 -32.22
C LYS A 759 5.33 -9.38 -32.87
N ARG A 760 5.94 -8.50 -32.08
CA ARG A 760 6.56 -7.25 -32.57
C ARG A 760 8.06 -7.34 -32.83
N LEU A 761 8.77 -8.25 -32.15
CA LEU A 761 10.23 -8.18 -32.07
C LEU A 761 10.96 -9.48 -32.46
N MET A 762 10.25 -10.57 -32.77
CA MET A 762 10.87 -11.86 -33.12
C MET A 762 10.24 -12.52 -34.37
N PRO A 763 11.05 -13.06 -35.30
CA PRO A 763 10.56 -14.01 -36.29
C PRO A 763 10.26 -15.38 -35.64
N PRO A 764 9.35 -16.20 -36.20
CA PRO A 764 8.89 -17.47 -35.60
C PRO A 764 9.99 -18.46 -35.26
N ALA A 765 11.08 -18.47 -36.03
CA ALA A 765 12.21 -19.39 -35.87
C ALA A 765 13.09 -19.13 -34.63
N ASN A 766 12.96 -17.97 -33.96
CA ASN A 766 13.84 -17.61 -32.83
C ASN A 766 13.32 -18.07 -31.46
N LEU A 767 12.09 -18.55 -31.33
CA LEU A 767 11.53 -18.91 -30.02
C LEU A 767 12.03 -20.27 -29.51
N THR A 768 12.36 -21.20 -30.42
CA THR A 768 12.88 -22.54 -30.10
C THR A 768 14.09 -22.50 -29.17
N ASP A 769 15.02 -21.57 -29.39
CA ASP A 769 16.27 -21.43 -28.64
C ASP A 769 16.07 -20.97 -27.19
N TYR A 770 14.90 -20.40 -26.86
CA TYR A 770 14.58 -19.83 -25.54
C TYR A 770 13.41 -20.54 -24.85
N SER A 771 12.72 -21.41 -25.57
CA SER A 771 11.52 -22.12 -25.13
C SER A 771 11.71 -22.88 -23.82
N GLY A 772 12.88 -23.51 -23.63
CA GLY A 772 13.24 -24.18 -22.39
C GLY A 772 13.33 -23.26 -21.18
N LEU A 773 14.04 -22.13 -21.30
CA LEU A 773 14.18 -21.15 -20.22
C LEU A 773 12.85 -20.46 -19.88
N LEU A 774 11.99 -20.24 -20.89
CA LEU A 774 10.64 -19.71 -20.69
C LEU A 774 9.75 -20.71 -19.97
N LEU A 775 9.85 -22.00 -20.33
CA LEU A 775 9.11 -23.07 -19.69
C LEU A 775 9.55 -23.25 -18.23
N GLU A 776 10.86 -23.26 -17.95
CA GLU A 776 11.40 -23.30 -16.58
C GLU A 776 10.89 -22.13 -15.73
N ALA A 777 10.94 -20.91 -16.29
CA ALA A 777 10.48 -19.69 -15.62
C ALA A 777 8.97 -19.68 -15.34
N ALA A 778 8.17 -20.15 -16.30
CA ALA A 778 6.72 -20.28 -16.12
C ALA A 778 6.39 -21.39 -15.10
N ALA A 779 7.13 -22.50 -15.15
CA ALA A 779 6.90 -23.65 -14.31
C ALA A 779 7.16 -23.36 -12.82
N GLY A 780 8.25 -22.64 -12.51
CA GLY A 780 8.61 -22.28 -11.13
C GLY A 780 7.59 -21.40 -10.39
N ASN A 781 6.72 -20.70 -11.11
CA ASN A 781 5.64 -19.86 -10.55
C ASN A 781 4.23 -20.36 -10.89
N GLY A 782 4.11 -21.53 -11.54
CA GLY A 782 2.82 -22.15 -11.83
C GLY A 782 2.02 -21.50 -12.96
N ASN A 783 2.67 -20.80 -13.89
CA ASN A 783 2.02 -20.04 -14.95
C ASN A 783 1.59 -20.94 -16.12
N SER A 784 0.54 -21.74 -15.90
CA SER A 784 0.03 -22.75 -16.85
C SER A 784 -0.28 -22.20 -18.24
N ASP A 785 -0.89 -21.02 -18.31
CA ASP A 785 -1.30 -20.41 -19.58
C ASP A 785 -0.09 -20.05 -20.46
N ILE A 786 1.03 -19.68 -19.82
CA ILE A 786 2.29 -19.41 -20.51
C ILE A 786 2.92 -20.71 -21.00
N ALA A 787 2.92 -21.77 -20.18
CA ALA A 787 3.42 -23.08 -20.59
C ALA A 787 2.62 -23.65 -21.77
N SER A 788 1.29 -23.57 -21.73
CA SER A 788 0.41 -23.97 -22.83
C SER A 788 0.64 -23.13 -24.09
N TRP A 789 0.86 -21.83 -23.95
CA TRP A 789 1.16 -20.95 -25.08
C TRP A 789 2.53 -21.26 -25.72
N VAL A 790 3.57 -21.52 -24.90
CA VAL A 790 4.89 -21.94 -25.42
C VAL A 790 4.78 -23.29 -26.13
N LEU A 791 3.99 -24.22 -25.59
CA LEU A 791 3.69 -25.52 -26.21
C LEU A 791 2.99 -25.37 -27.56
N GLU A 792 2.00 -24.50 -27.67
CA GLU A 792 1.25 -24.23 -28.90
C GLU A 792 2.17 -23.73 -30.03
N ILE A 793 3.14 -22.87 -29.71
CA ILE A 793 4.01 -22.24 -30.71
C ILE A 793 5.18 -23.15 -31.11
N VAL A 794 5.86 -23.75 -30.13
CA VAL A 794 7.13 -24.46 -30.36
C VAL A 794 6.92 -25.96 -30.58
N GLY A 795 5.80 -26.50 -30.09
CA GLY A 795 5.49 -27.93 -30.15
C GLY A 795 6.16 -28.75 -29.04
N ALA A 796 5.57 -29.91 -28.74
CA ALA A 796 6.00 -30.78 -27.64
C ALA A 796 7.43 -31.33 -27.82
N GLU A 797 7.79 -31.69 -29.06
CA GLU A 797 9.05 -32.35 -29.38
C GLU A 797 10.28 -31.50 -29.04
N SER A 798 10.19 -30.18 -29.25
CA SER A 798 11.28 -29.24 -28.94
C SER A 798 11.43 -28.93 -27.46
N LEU A 799 10.35 -29.02 -26.68
CA LEU A 799 10.36 -28.75 -25.24
C LEU A 799 10.80 -29.94 -24.39
N ARG A 800 10.75 -31.15 -24.96
CA ARG A 800 10.95 -32.41 -24.24
C ARG A 800 12.25 -32.47 -23.43
N LEU A 801 13.34 -31.89 -23.95
CA LEU A 801 14.64 -31.85 -23.25
C LEU A 801 14.69 -30.87 -22.06
N SER A 802 13.79 -29.89 -22.01
CA SER A 802 13.72 -28.88 -20.93
C SER A 802 12.69 -29.21 -19.85
N VAL A 803 11.82 -30.20 -20.10
CA VAL A 803 10.78 -30.64 -19.17
C VAL A 803 11.34 -31.07 -17.80
N PRO A 804 12.48 -31.78 -17.67
CA PRO A 804 13.01 -32.15 -16.35
C PRO A 804 13.35 -30.94 -15.46
N ASN A 805 14.00 -29.91 -16.02
CA ASN A 805 14.33 -28.69 -15.27
C ASN A 805 13.08 -27.88 -14.92
N ALA A 806 12.12 -27.82 -15.84
CA ALA A 806 10.83 -27.18 -15.60
C ALA A 806 10.03 -27.93 -14.52
N ALA A 807 10.09 -29.26 -14.51
CA ALA A 807 9.44 -30.10 -13.51
C ALA A 807 10.07 -29.92 -12.12
N GLN A 808 11.40 -29.86 -12.03
CA GLN A 808 12.09 -29.53 -10.78
C GLN A 808 11.64 -28.16 -10.27
N SER A 809 11.55 -27.16 -11.16
CA SER A 809 11.09 -25.81 -10.80
C SER A 809 9.63 -25.80 -10.33
N ALA A 810 8.73 -26.50 -11.03
CA ALA A 810 7.31 -26.61 -10.64
C ALA A 810 7.13 -27.32 -9.29
N ILE A 811 7.91 -28.36 -9.01
CA ILE A 811 7.88 -29.07 -7.73
C ILE A 811 8.38 -28.17 -6.60
N SER A 812 9.51 -27.49 -6.80
CA SER A 812 10.03 -26.50 -5.85
C SER A 812 9.05 -25.33 -5.60
N GLY A 813 8.17 -25.03 -6.56
CA GLY A 813 7.09 -24.04 -6.45
C GLY A 813 5.75 -24.57 -5.93
N GLY A 814 5.58 -25.90 -5.80
CA GLY A 814 4.33 -26.51 -5.35
C GLY A 814 3.21 -26.55 -6.39
N HIS A 815 3.54 -26.38 -7.67
CA HIS A 815 2.56 -26.19 -8.75
C HIS A 815 2.17 -27.51 -9.43
N LEU A 816 1.31 -28.30 -8.79
CA LEU A 816 0.88 -29.61 -9.30
C LEU A 816 0.18 -29.58 -10.65
N ASP A 817 -0.61 -28.54 -10.95
CA ASP A 817 -1.30 -28.43 -12.23
C ASP A 817 -0.32 -28.17 -13.38
N MET A 818 0.77 -27.46 -13.11
CA MET A 818 1.88 -27.30 -14.06
C MET A 818 2.57 -28.64 -14.35
N ILE A 819 2.73 -29.49 -13.33
CA ILE A 819 3.35 -30.81 -13.51
C ILE A 819 2.52 -31.69 -14.45
N LYS A 820 1.18 -31.62 -14.39
CA LYS A 820 0.31 -32.34 -15.34
C LYS A 820 0.57 -31.91 -16.79
N ILE A 821 0.68 -30.61 -17.03
CA ILE A 821 1.00 -30.05 -18.36
C ILE A 821 2.37 -30.55 -18.82
N LEU A 822 3.37 -30.57 -17.93
CA LEU A 822 4.71 -31.08 -18.26
C LEU A 822 4.73 -32.58 -18.57
N VAL A 823 3.92 -33.38 -17.87
CA VAL A 823 3.71 -34.81 -18.19
C VAL A 823 3.03 -34.97 -19.55
N ASP A 824 2.02 -34.16 -19.87
CA ASP A 824 1.36 -34.18 -21.17
C ASP A 824 2.35 -33.85 -22.32
N ILE A 825 3.33 -32.98 -22.06
CA ILE A 825 4.37 -32.62 -23.03
C ILE A 825 5.37 -33.77 -23.27
N ALA A 826 5.88 -34.42 -22.22
CA ALA A 826 6.98 -35.38 -22.34
C ALA A 826 6.54 -36.87 -22.27
N SER A 827 5.25 -37.15 -22.04
CA SER A 827 4.66 -38.45 -21.66
C SER A 827 5.11 -39.01 -20.30
N SER A 828 6.34 -38.73 -19.88
CA SER A 828 6.90 -39.03 -18.56
C SER A 828 7.92 -37.95 -18.18
N ILE A 829 8.09 -37.73 -16.88
CA ILE A 829 9.17 -36.91 -16.34
C ILE A 829 10.22 -37.86 -15.78
N ASP A 830 11.12 -38.32 -16.65
CA ASP A 830 12.20 -39.23 -16.25
C ASP A 830 13.43 -38.39 -15.85
N GLY A 831 13.68 -38.26 -14.54
CA GLY A 831 14.84 -37.56 -13.98
C GLY A 831 14.84 -37.55 -12.44
N PRO A 832 16.02 -37.40 -11.79
CA PRO A 832 16.09 -37.33 -10.34
C PRO A 832 15.52 -36.01 -9.84
N LEU A 833 14.23 -36.01 -9.49
CA LEU A 833 13.57 -34.86 -8.87
C LEU A 833 13.95 -34.79 -7.39
N CYS A 834 14.60 -33.69 -7.00
CA CYS A 834 14.92 -33.41 -5.61
C CYS A 834 13.71 -32.76 -4.94
N LEU A 835 13.20 -33.40 -3.88
CA LEU A 835 11.95 -32.98 -3.21
C LEU A 835 12.19 -32.14 -1.96
N ASP A 836 13.46 -31.93 -1.59
CA ASP A 836 13.86 -31.24 -0.35
C ASP A 836 13.28 -29.83 -0.25
N GLU A 837 13.31 -29.05 -1.34
CA GLU A 837 12.81 -27.67 -1.34
C GLU A 837 11.27 -27.62 -1.23
N ALA A 838 10.57 -28.54 -1.90
CA ALA A 838 9.11 -28.64 -1.82
C ALA A 838 8.67 -29.03 -0.40
N ALA A 839 9.39 -29.94 0.24
CA ALA A 839 9.17 -30.30 1.64
C ALA A 839 9.43 -29.10 2.57
N GLY A 840 10.53 -28.38 2.37
CA GLY A 840 10.88 -27.19 3.13
C GLY A 840 9.84 -26.07 3.04
N LYS A 841 9.13 -25.91 1.92
CA LYS A 841 8.05 -24.91 1.74
C LYS A 841 6.66 -25.40 2.16
N GLY A 842 6.53 -26.65 2.61
CA GLY A 842 5.27 -27.19 3.10
C GLY A 842 4.37 -27.82 2.03
N TYR A 843 4.86 -28.02 0.81
CA TYR A 843 4.07 -28.50 -0.33
C TYR A 843 3.89 -30.03 -0.32
N LEU A 844 3.15 -30.53 0.67
CA LEU A 844 2.95 -31.96 0.90
C LEU A 844 2.47 -32.73 -0.35
N GLN A 845 1.51 -32.17 -1.09
CA GLN A 845 0.98 -32.85 -2.28
C GLN A 845 2.01 -32.94 -3.42
N ALA A 846 2.89 -31.94 -3.56
CA ALA A 846 3.98 -31.98 -4.54
C ALA A 846 5.05 -33.02 -4.15
N VAL A 847 5.37 -33.12 -2.86
CA VAL A 847 6.27 -34.17 -2.33
C VAL A 847 5.69 -35.57 -2.55
N GLN A 848 4.40 -35.77 -2.25
CA GLN A 848 3.68 -37.02 -2.50
C GLN A 848 3.70 -37.41 -3.98
N TRP A 849 3.42 -36.45 -4.86
CA TRP A 849 3.43 -36.68 -6.31
C TRP A 849 4.84 -37.02 -6.80
N GLY A 850 5.86 -36.27 -6.35
CA GLY A 850 7.25 -36.47 -6.75
C GLY A 850 7.79 -37.84 -6.36
N LEU A 851 7.53 -38.29 -5.12
CA LEU A 851 7.94 -39.63 -4.66
C LEU A 851 7.27 -40.76 -5.44
N LYS A 852 5.98 -40.61 -5.79
CA LYS A 852 5.26 -41.57 -6.62
C LYS A 852 5.91 -41.76 -8.00
N HIS A 853 6.63 -40.76 -8.50
CA HIS A 853 7.27 -40.76 -9.82
C HIS A 853 8.80 -40.86 -9.73
N GLY A 854 9.34 -41.43 -8.64
CA GLY A 854 10.77 -41.74 -8.54
C GLY A 854 11.67 -40.57 -8.14
N GLY A 855 11.10 -39.44 -7.67
CA GLY A 855 11.85 -38.39 -6.98
C GLY A 855 12.44 -38.89 -5.66
N THR A 856 13.48 -38.21 -5.18
CA THR A 856 14.17 -38.57 -3.94
C THR A 856 14.08 -37.44 -2.91
N CYS A 857 13.96 -37.83 -1.64
CA CYS A 857 14.17 -36.95 -0.50
C CYS A 857 15.55 -37.25 0.07
N THR A 858 16.25 -36.23 0.55
CA THR A 858 17.40 -36.43 1.43
C THR A 858 17.00 -36.06 2.87
N THR A 859 17.92 -36.21 3.81
CA THR A 859 17.74 -35.72 5.19
C THR A 859 17.36 -34.24 5.24
N ARG A 860 17.76 -33.44 4.23
CA ARG A 860 17.41 -32.02 4.13
C ARG A 860 15.92 -31.77 3.97
N ALA A 861 15.14 -32.69 3.39
CA ALA A 861 13.70 -32.54 3.26
C ALA A 861 13.02 -32.39 4.63
N MET A 862 13.36 -33.27 5.57
CA MET A 862 12.80 -33.24 6.91
C MET A 862 13.44 -32.12 7.76
N ASP A 863 14.74 -31.85 7.60
CA ASP A 863 15.43 -30.77 8.32
C ASP A 863 14.84 -29.38 8.00
N THR A 864 14.56 -29.12 6.72
CA THR A 864 14.00 -27.84 6.26
C THR A 864 12.50 -27.74 6.55
N ALA A 865 11.74 -28.83 6.37
CA ALA A 865 10.32 -28.86 6.73
C ALA A 865 10.09 -28.63 8.23
N ALA A 866 10.95 -29.20 9.07
CA ALA A 866 10.93 -28.97 10.52
C ALA A 866 11.32 -27.54 10.87
N GLY A 867 12.37 -27.01 10.25
CA GLY A 867 12.83 -25.63 10.45
C GLY A 867 11.80 -24.55 10.10
N ASN A 868 10.91 -24.83 9.13
CA ASN A 868 9.84 -23.92 8.71
C ASN A 868 8.47 -24.27 9.32
N GLY A 869 8.40 -25.22 10.27
CA GLY A 869 7.18 -25.49 11.03
C GLY A 869 6.14 -26.37 10.35
N HIS A 870 6.49 -27.08 9.28
CA HIS A 870 5.56 -27.90 8.50
C HIS A 870 5.38 -29.31 9.10
N LEU A 871 4.74 -29.40 10.27
CA LEU A 871 4.53 -30.65 11.00
C LEU A 871 3.84 -31.75 10.16
N THR A 872 2.89 -31.38 9.30
CA THR A 872 2.18 -32.33 8.42
C THR A 872 3.12 -33.02 7.44
N VAL A 873 4.08 -32.28 6.88
CA VAL A 873 5.10 -32.80 5.97
C VAL A 873 6.12 -33.63 6.73
N VAL A 874 6.55 -33.20 7.92
CA VAL A 874 7.46 -33.96 8.79
C VAL A 874 6.87 -35.33 9.16
N ARG A 875 5.60 -35.37 9.59
CA ARG A 875 4.89 -36.63 9.90
C ARG A 875 4.80 -37.54 8.70
N TRP A 876 4.51 -36.97 7.53
CA TRP A 876 4.37 -37.74 6.30
C TRP A 876 5.72 -38.29 5.81
N LEU A 877 6.77 -37.46 5.79
CA LEU A 877 8.14 -37.87 5.42
C LEU A 877 8.66 -38.98 6.33
N HIS A 878 8.36 -38.91 7.63
CA HIS A 878 8.76 -39.97 8.57
C HIS A 878 8.10 -41.33 8.28
N GLN A 879 6.84 -41.31 7.84
CA GLN A 879 6.11 -42.54 7.53
C GLN A 879 6.52 -43.16 6.18
N HIS A 880 6.98 -42.35 5.23
CA HIS A 880 7.13 -42.76 3.83
C HIS A 880 8.57 -42.69 3.30
N CYS A 881 9.50 -42.03 3.99
CA CYS A 881 10.90 -41.90 3.59
C CYS A 881 11.83 -42.56 4.61
N THR A 882 12.87 -43.25 4.12
CA THR A 882 13.86 -43.94 4.97
C THR A 882 15.06 -43.09 5.35
N ASP A 883 15.29 -41.95 4.67
CA ASP A 883 16.47 -41.09 4.83
C ASP A 883 16.56 -40.43 6.22
N GLY A 884 15.42 -40.21 6.88
CA GLY A 884 15.36 -39.63 8.21
C GLY A 884 15.62 -38.11 8.26
N CYS A 885 16.11 -37.62 9.39
CA CYS A 885 16.55 -36.24 9.57
C CYS A 885 17.94 -36.22 10.22
N THR A 886 18.53 -35.03 10.33
CA THR A 886 19.72 -34.80 11.15
C THR A 886 19.35 -34.05 12.43
N THR A 887 20.33 -33.74 13.27
CA THR A 887 20.11 -32.85 14.43
C THR A 887 19.61 -31.46 14.02
N LEU A 888 19.80 -31.07 12.75
CA LEU A 888 19.34 -29.78 12.21
C LEU A 888 17.82 -29.65 12.18
N ALA A 889 17.04 -30.74 12.07
CA ALA A 889 15.58 -30.67 12.12
C ALA A 889 15.10 -30.05 13.43
N LEU A 890 15.59 -30.55 14.56
CA LEU A 890 15.22 -30.06 15.88
C LEU A 890 15.87 -28.70 16.18
N GLU A 891 17.14 -28.50 15.79
CA GLU A 891 17.85 -27.23 15.99
C GLU A 891 17.21 -26.05 15.22
N ASN A 892 16.84 -26.26 13.95
CA ASN A 892 16.18 -25.24 13.14
C ASN A 892 14.74 -24.99 13.64
N ALA A 893 14.00 -26.04 13.98
CA ALA A 893 12.65 -25.91 14.56
C ALA A 893 12.69 -25.12 15.88
N ALA A 894 13.71 -25.36 16.72
CA ALA A 894 13.93 -24.63 17.95
C ALA A 894 14.28 -23.15 17.72
N SER A 895 15.14 -22.88 16.74
CA SER A 895 15.56 -21.51 16.40
C SER A 895 14.41 -20.65 15.85
N HIS A 896 13.37 -21.26 15.28
CA HIS A 896 12.18 -20.56 14.75
C HIS A 896 10.91 -20.74 15.60
N GLY A 897 11.01 -21.37 16.77
CA GLY A 897 9.92 -21.42 17.75
C GLY A 897 8.83 -22.47 17.48
N HIS A 898 9.11 -23.50 16.69
CA HIS A 898 8.12 -24.52 16.31
C HIS A 898 8.00 -25.64 17.35
N LEU A 899 7.46 -25.32 18.54
CA LEU A 899 7.36 -26.23 19.68
C LEU A 899 6.64 -27.56 19.35
N GLU A 900 5.57 -27.52 18.56
CA GLU A 900 4.82 -28.74 18.18
C GLU A 900 5.67 -29.71 17.34
N VAL A 901 6.51 -29.18 16.45
CA VAL A 901 7.46 -29.98 15.65
C VAL A 901 8.53 -30.58 16.56
N ILE A 902 9.03 -29.82 17.53
CA ILE A 902 10.05 -30.28 18.48
C ILE A 902 9.52 -31.41 19.36
N GLN A 903 8.30 -31.26 19.90
CA GLN A 903 7.63 -32.30 20.68
C GLN A 903 7.46 -33.57 19.86
N TRP A 904 6.98 -33.43 18.63
CA TRP A 904 6.78 -34.56 17.75
C TRP A 904 8.09 -35.25 17.35
N LEU A 905 9.13 -34.49 16.97
CA LEU A 905 10.45 -35.04 16.64
C LEU A 905 11.06 -35.76 17.84
N HIS A 906 10.92 -35.22 19.04
CA HIS A 906 11.42 -35.86 20.26
C HIS A 906 10.75 -37.21 20.56
N GLU A 907 9.43 -37.30 20.35
CA GLU A 907 8.68 -38.53 20.59
C GLU A 907 8.92 -39.61 19.53
N ASN A 908 9.22 -39.22 18.29
CA ASN A 908 9.21 -40.12 17.12
C ASN A 908 10.58 -40.34 16.47
N ARG A 909 11.62 -39.57 16.84
CA ARG A 909 12.97 -39.61 16.25
C ARG A 909 14.05 -39.73 17.34
N SER A 910 15.20 -40.29 16.99
CA SER A 910 16.30 -40.59 17.93
C SER A 910 17.59 -39.81 17.67
N GLU A 911 17.64 -39.03 16.58
CA GLU A 911 18.80 -38.24 16.17
C GLU A 911 19.16 -37.14 17.17
N GLY A 912 18.16 -36.66 17.90
CA GLY A 912 18.35 -35.70 18.97
C GLY A 912 18.73 -34.31 18.48
N CYS A 913 19.50 -33.59 19.30
CA CYS A 913 19.90 -32.21 19.05
C CYS A 913 21.25 -31.93 19.71
N THR A 914 21.94 -30.88 19.31
CA THR A 914 23.10 -30.36 20.06
C THR A 914 22.68 -29.18 20.96
N THR A 915 23.64 -28.58 21.67
CA THR A 915 23.43 -27.34 22.45
C THR A 915 22.85 -26.20 21.62
N LYS A 916 23.04 -26.24 20.28
CA LYS A 916 22.50 -25.27 19.33
C LYS A 916 20.98 -25.15 19.37
N ALA A 917 20.25 -26.16 19.81
CA ALA A 917 18.80 -26.09 19.91
C ALA A 917 18.35 -25.06 20.96
N ILE A 918 18.91 -25.12 22.17
CA ILE A 918 18.60 -24.13 23.22
C ILE A 918 19.27 -22.79 22.88
N ASP A 919 20.51 -22.80 22.39
CA ASP A 919 21.22 -21.56 22.01
C ASP A 919 20.46 -20.77 20.93
N GLY A 920 19.93 -21.47 19.92
CA GLY A 920 19.15 -20.88 18.83
C GLY A 920 17.77 -20.42 19.28
N ALA A 921 17.06 -21.21 20.08
CA ALA A 921 15.77 -20.82 20.66
C ALA A 921 15.89 -19.58 21.55
N ALA A 922 16.94 -19.51 22.37
CA ALA A 922 17.20 -18.36 23.24
C ALA A 922 17.60 -17.11 22.45
N SER A 923 18.40 -17.27 21.39
CA SER A 923 18.81 -16.18 20.51
C SER A 923 17.64 -15.54 19.74
N ASN A 924 16.51 -16.24 19.62
CA ASN A 924 15.30 -15.79 18.92
C ASN A 924 14.09 -15.60 19.85
N GLY A 925 14.26 -15.72 21.17
CA GLY A 925 13.24 -15.33 22.15
C GLY A 925 12.17 -16.38 22.45
N HIS A 926 12.38 -17.63 22.07
CA HIS A 926 11.40 -18.71 22.23
C HIS A 926 11.48 -19.36 23.62
N LEU A 927 11.01 -18.64 24.65
CA LEU A 927 11.09 -19.07 26.06
C LEU A 927 10.37 -20.40 26.35
N ASP A 928 9.25 -20.64 25.70
CA ASP A 928 8.48 -21.88 25.78
C ASP A 928 9.27 -23.08 25.25
N VAL A 929 9.95 -22.92 24.11
CA VAL A 929 10.87 -23.91 23.55
C VAL A 929 12.07 -24.13 24.46
N VAL A 930 12.68 -23.06 24.98
CA VAL A 930 13.82 -23.14 25.93
C VAL A 930 13.43 -23.94 27.18
N LYS A 931 12.29 -23.61 27.81
CA LYS A 931 11.76 -24.33 28.98
C LYS A 931 11.50 -25.79 28.67
N TRP A 932 10.93 -26.07 27.51
CA TRP A 932 10.61 -27.43 27.10
C TRP A 932 11.88 -28.25 26.84
N LEU A 933 12.80 -27.74 26.03
CA LEU A 933 14.07 -28.41 25.72
C LEU A 933 14.87 -28.66 27.01
N HIS A 934 14.99 -27.67 27.89
CA HIS A 934 15.70 -27.84 29.15
C HIS A 934 15.08 -28.91 30.07
N LYS A 935 13.74 -29.06 30.03
CA LYS A 935 13.03 -30.05 30.86
C LYS A 935 13.19 -31.49 30.34
N TYR A 936 13.17 -31.68 29.02
CA TYR A 936 13.08 -33.01 28.40
C TYR A 936 14.36 -33.48 27.70
N ARG A 937 15.34 -32.59 27.49
CA ARG A 937 16.62 -32.87 26.81
C ARG A 937 17.80 -32.68 27.79
N ARG A 938 18.94 -33.30 27.50
CA ARG A 938 20.11 -33.36 28.42
C ARG A 938 21.35 -32.64 27.90
N GLU A 939 21.29 -32.17 26.66
CA GLU A 939 22.42 -31.55 25.97
C GLU A 939 22.75 -30.16 26.53
N GLY A 940 21.80 -29.48 27.17
CA GLY A 940 21.99 -28.19 27.82
C GLY A 940 22.16 -27.04 26.82
N CYS A 941 22.58 -25.89 27.35
CA CYS A 941 22.89 -24.69 26.59
C CYS A 941 24.35 -24.29 26.80
N THR A 942 24.88 -23.44 25.92
CA THR A 942 26.16 -22.79 26.13
C THR A 942 25.96 -21.32 26.51
N ALA A 943 27.05 -20.60 26.81
CA ALA A 943 27.00 -19.16 26.97
C ALA A 943 26.38 -18.42 25.75
N ALA A 944 26.38 -19.03 24.56
CA ALA A 944 25.75 -18.47 23.38
C ALA A 944 24.23 -18.26 23.55
N ALA A 945 23.53 -19.08 24.35
CA ALA A 945 22.11 -18.88 24.66
C ALA A 945 21.87 -17.54 25.38
N MET A 946 22.62 -17.27 26.46
CA MET A 946 22.50 -16.01 27.20
C MET A 946 22.98 -14.82 26.38
N ASN A 947 24.08 -14.96 25.64
CA ASN A 947 24.62 -13.91 24.77
C ASN A 947 23.63 -13.54 23.66
N GLY A 948 23.01 -14.55 23.04
CA GLY A 948 21.98 -14.38 22.01
C GLY A 948 20.71 -13.74 22.56
N ALA A 949 20.21 -14.22 23.71
CA ALA A 949 19.06 -13.62 24.39
C ALA A 949 19.32 -12.14 24.74
N ALA A 950 20.54 -11.82 25.17
CA ALA A 950 20.94 -10.45 25.48
C ALA A 950 20.96 -9.56 24.23
N ARG A 951 21.48 -10.09 23.11
CA ARG A 951 21.50 -9.41 21.82
C ARG A 951 20.10 -9.22 21.23
N GLY A 952 19.16 -10.12 21.51
CA GLY A 952 17.78 -10.09 21.00
C GLY A 952 16.76 -9.34 21.87
N ASN A 953 17.19 -8.74 23.00
CA ASN A 953 16.32 -8.10 24.00
C ASN A 953 15.35 -9.05 24.73
N TYR A 954 15.68 -10.33 24.82
CA TYR A 954 14.84 -11.35 25.46
C TYR A 954 15.19 -11.47 26.95
N LEU A 955 14.84 -10.43 27.72
CA LEU A 955 15.18 -10.34 29.14
C LEU A 955 14.56 -11.47 29.97
N ASP A 956 13.37 -11.93 29.60
CA ASP A 956 12.65 -13.04 30.22
C ASP A 956 13.37 -14.39 30.01
N VAL A 957 13.83 -14.66 28.78
CA VAL A 957 14.67 -15.83 28.46
C VAL A 957 15.99 -15.76 29.23
N LEU A 958 16.60 -14.58 29.27
CA LEU A 958 17.88 -14.35 29.91
C LEU A 958 17.79 -14.53 31.43
N GLN A 959 16.75 -13.99 32.07
CA GLN A 959 16.46 -14.22 33.49
C GLN A 959 16.22 -15.70 33.77
N TRP A 960 15.41 -16.35 32.94
CA TRP A 960 15.10 -17.76 33.14
C TRP A 960 16.35 -18.66 33.00
N LEU A 961 17.19 -18.42 31.98
CA LEU A 961 18.45 -19.12 31.78
C LEU A 961 19.46 -18.86 32.90
N HIS A 962 19.47 -17.66 33.50
CA HIS A 962 20.31 -17.38 34.66
C HIS A 962 19.86 -18.16 35.90
N ASP A 963 18.54 -18.25 36.11
CA ASP A 963 17.96 -18.93 37.27
C ASP A 963 18.05 -20.47 37.18
N HIS A 964 18.11 -21.03 35.95
CA HIS A 964 18.00 -22.47 35.70
C HIS A 964 19.18 -23.09 34.92
N GLY A 965 20.02 -22.29 34.27
CA GLY A 965 21.12 -22.75 33.43
C GLY A 965 22.40 -23.03 34.21
N THR A 966 23.26 -23.88 33.65
CA THR A 966 24.57 -24.23 34.22
C THR A 966 25.70 -23.32 33.74
N GLU A 967 25.52 -22.64 32.61
CA GLU A 967 26.54 -21.82 31.93
C GLU A 967 26.24 -20.32 32.10
N SER A 968 27.28 -19.52 32.33
CA SER A 968 27.15 -18.07 32.54
C SER A 968 27.23 -17.24 31.24
N CYS A 969 26.75 -15.99 31.27
CA CYS A 969 27.00 -15.01 30.18
C CYS A 969 28.51 -14.79 29.97
N THR A 970 28.91 -14.43 28.76
CA THR A 970 30.23 -13.82 28.52
C THR A 970 30.09 -12.32 28.25
N GLN A 971 31.23 -11.63 28.15
CA GLN A 971 31.27 -10.23 27.77
C GLN A 971 30.48 -9.90 26.47
N ASP A 972 30.33 -10.87 25.56
CA ASP A 972 29.55 -10.73 24.33
C ASP A 972 28.06 -10.43 24.59
N ALA A 973 27.50 -10.84 25.74
CA ALA A 973 26.13 -10.51 26.12
C ALA A 973 25.95 -9.00 26.30
N VAL A 974 26.86 -8.35 27.03
CA VAL A 974 26.80 -6.90 27.28
C VAL A 974 27.14 -6.13 26.01
N ASP A 975 28.18 -6.56 25.27
CA ASP A 975 28.59 -5.92 24.02
C ASP A 975 27.52 -6.05 22.93
N GLY A 976 26.85 -7.20 22.84
CA GLY A 976 25.73 -7.44 21.93
C GLY A 976 24.47 -6.65 22.30
N ALA A 977 24.11 -6.62 23.59
CA ALA A 977 23.00 -5.79 24.09
C ALA A 977 23.27 -4.29 23.85
N ALA A 978 24.51 -3.84 24.01
CA ALA A 978 24.92 -2.47 23.73
C ALA A 978 24.82 -2.14 22.23
N SER A 979 25.26 -3.05 21.36
CA SER A 979 25.17 -2.92 19.90
C SER A 979 23.74 -2.69 19.41
N ASN A 980 22.75 -3.30 20.07
CA ASN A 980 21.34 -3.20 19.71
C ASN A 980 20.51 -2.25 20.62
N GLY A 981 21.16 -1.56 21.57
CA GLY A 981 20.53 -0.52 22.38
C GLY A 981 19.68 -1.03 23.54
N HIS A 982 19.86 -2.28 23.98
CA HIS A 982 19.04 -2.94 25.00
C HIS A 982 19.49 -2.56 26.42
N VAL A 983 19.28 -1.30 26.80
CA VAL A 983 19.74 -0.73 28.09
C VAL A 983 19.19 -1.49 29.30
N ALA A 984 17.95 -1.98 29.24
CA ALA A 984 17.36 -2.76 30.34
C ALA A 984 18.09 -4.10 30.56
N VAL A 985 18.43 -4.80 29.48
CA VAL A 985 19.24 -6.03 29.51
C VAL A 985 20.64 -5.74 30.03
N MET A 986 21.29 -4.68 29.54
CA MET A 986 22.64 -4.28 30.00
C MET A 986 22.67 -3.97 31.50
N ARG A 987 21.65 -3.25 32.01
CA ARG A 987 21.49 -2.98 33.44
C ARG A 987 21.35 -4.26 34.24
N TRP A 988 20.58 -5.22 33.74
CA TRP A 988 20.35 -6.49 34.41
C TRP A 988 21.62 -7.33 34.43
N LEU A 989 22.30 -7.48 33.29
CA LEU A 989 23.55 -8.25 33.15
C LEU A 989 24.65 -7.73 34.07
N ILE A 990 24.82 -6.42 34.15
CA ILE A 990 25.86 -5.82 35.01
C ILE A 990 25.51 -5.99 36.50
N ALA A 991 24.22 -6.00 36.85
CA ALA A 991 23.78 -6.17 38.23
C ALA A 991 23.85 -7.62 38.73
N HIS A 992 23.65 -8.62 37.85
CA HIS A 992 23.49 -10.03 38.23
C HIS A 992 24.61 -10.94 37.71
N CYS A 993 25.47 -10.48 36.80
CA CYS A 993 26.54 -11.27 36.20
C CYS A 993 27.90 -10.54 36.23
N SER A 994 28.16 -9.77 37.29
CA SER A 994 29.32 -8.86 37.40
C SER A 994 30.69 -9.54 37.31
N GLU A 995 30.80 -10.85 37.51
CA GLU A 995 32.06 -11.60 37.38
C GLU A 995 32.45 -11.87 35.91
N ASN A 996 31.48 -11.96 34.99
CA ASN A 996 31.71 -12.31 33.58
C ASN A 996 31.29 -11.22 32.57
N CYS A 997 30.54 -10.22 33.03
CA CYS A 997 29.90 -9.21 32.20
C CYS A 997 30.21 -7.81 32.81
N TRP A 998 31.14 -7.05 32.21
CA TRP A 998 31.58 -5.72 32.68
C TRP A 998 31.37 -4.61 31.64
N LEU A 999 31.50 -3.35 32.10
CA LEU A 999 31.48 -2.18 31.22
C LEU A 999 32.77 -2.11 30.40
N SER A 1000 32.70 -2.52 29.14
CA SER A 1000 33.85 -2.55 28.24
C SER A 1000 33.88 -1.32 27.31
N ARG A 1001 35.08 -0.96 26.85
CA ARG A 1001 35.25 -0.01 25.74
C ARG A 1001 34.49 -0.48 24.49
N ALA A 1002 34.49 -1.78 24.22
CA ALA A 1002 33.84 -2.37 23.05
C ALA A 1002 32.31 -2.17 23.08
N ALA A 1003 31.67 -2.29 24.25
CA ALA A 1003 30.24 -2.02 24.41
C ALA A 1003 29.89 -0.58 24.01
N LEU A 1004 30.68 0.40 24.45
CA LEU A 1004 30.45 1.81 24.11
C LEU A 1004 30.71 2.09 22.63
N GLU A 1005 31.79 1.53 22.07
CA GLU A 1005 32.10 1.68 20.65
C GLU A 1005 31.05 1.01 19.75
N ASN A 1006 30.54 -0.17 20.11
CA ASN A 1006 29.54 -0.88 19.33
C ASN A 1006 28.15 -0.22 19.42
N ALA A 1007 27.77 0.30 20.60
CA ALA A 1007 26.56 1.11 20.74
C ALA A 1007 26.63 2.37 19.89
N ALA A 1008 27.81 3.00 19.82
CA ALA A 1008 28.04 4.18 18.99
C ALA A 1008 28.04 3.83 17.49
N ALA A 1009 28.68 2.72 17.10
CA ALA A 1009 28.73 2.22 15.72
C ALA A 1009 27.35 1.89 15.12
N ASN A 1010 26.37 1.56 15.96
CA ASN A 1010 25.00 1.22 15.57
C ASN A 1010 23.98 2.31 15.95
N GLY A 1011 24.43 3.48 16.38
CA GLY A 1011 23.58 4.67 16.58
C GLY A 1011 22.69 4.62 17.82
N GLN A 1012 22.99 3.73 18.76
CA GLN A 1012 22.19 3.47 19.96
C GLN A 1012 22.42 4.55 21.03
N LEU A 1013 21.88 5.75 20.78
CA LEU A 1013 22.16 6.94 21.57
C LEU A 1013 21.84 6.77 23.07
N ASP A 1014 20.80 6.01 23.43
CA ASP A 1014 20.43 5.82 24.84
C ASP A 1014 21.35 4.83 25.56
N ALA A 1015 21.83 3.80 24.87
CA ALA A 1015 22.89 2.92 25.38
C ALA A 1015 24.21 3.68 25.51
N VAL A 1016 24.57 4.52 24.52
CA VAL A 1016 25.74 5.40 24.58
C VAL A 1016 25.65 6.35 25.78
N LYS A 1017 24.52 7.04 25.99
CA LYS A 1017 24.29 7.91 27.15
C LYS A 1017 24.48 7.16 28.47
N TRP A 1018 23.90 5.97 28.55
CA TRP A 1018 23.94 5.17 29.77
C TRP A 1018 25.35 4.67 30.06
N LEU A 1019 26.01 4.00 29.11
CA LEU A 1019 27.40 3.53 29.22
C LEU A 1019 28.37 4.66 29.54
N TYR A 1020 28.25 5.78 28.83
CA TYR A 1020 29.09 6.96 29.06
C TYR A 1020 28.92 7.52 30.47
N LYS A 1021 27.69 7.57 31.00
CA LYS A 1021 27.41 8.02 32.37
C LYS A 1021 28.08 7.12 33.43
N GLN A 1022 28.15 5.81 33.18
CA GLN A 1022 28.80 4.87 34.11
C GLN A 1022 30.34 4.95 34.04
N HIS A 1023 30.93 5.21 32.87
CA HIS A 1023 32.40 5.28 32.69
C HIS A 1023 33.05 6.55 33.26
N ILE A 1024 32.29 7.63 33.54
CA ILE A 1024 32.82 8.89 34.10
C ILE A 1024 33.40 8.73 35.52
N GLN A 1025 33.15 7.60 36.18
CA GLN A 1025 33.69 7.34 37.52
C GLN A 1025 35.14 6.82 37.54
N SER A 1026 35.75 6.48 36.39
CA SER A 1026 37.17 6.07 36.31
C SER A 1026 37.99 7.00 35.42
N SER A 1027 39.20 7.35 35.85
CA SER A 1027 40.09 8.35 35.23
C SER A 1027 40.71 7.94 33.88
N ALA A 1028 40.17 6.93 33.20
CA ALA A 1028 40.64 6.41 31.90
C ALA A 1028 39.71 6.79 30.71
N SER A 1029 38.77 7.71 30.93
CA SER A 1029 37.60 7.96 30.06
C SER A 1029 37.83 8.75 28.76
N GLU A 1030 39.01 9.33 28.54
CA GLU A 1030 39.26 10.26 27.40
C GLU A 1030 39.52 9.54 26.06
N TRP A 1031 40.26 8.42 26.06
CA TRP A 1031 40.57 7.62 24.87
C TRP A 1031 39.39 6.75 24.37
N ILE A 1032 38.46 6.42 25.27
CA ILE A 1032 37.31 5.56 24.94
C ILE A 1032 36.27 6.35 24.12
N ALA A 1033 36.11 7.64 24.39
CA ALA A 1033 35.16 8.49 23.68
C ALA A 1033 35.57 8.76 22.22
N SER A 1034 36.88 8.74 21.91
CA SER A 1034 37.36 8.97 20.54
C SER A 1034 37.09 7.81 19.61
N GLY A 1035 37.38 6.58 20.05
CA GLY A 1035 37.01 5.38 19.29
C GLY A 1035 35.49 5.25 19.08
N ALA A 1036 34.69 5.64 20.07
CA ALA A 1036 33.23 5.63 19.95
C ALA A 1036 32.72 6.68 18.95
N MET A 1037 33.29 7.88 18.94
CA MET A 1037 32.94 8.91 17.95
C MET A 1037 33.35 8.51 16.53
N ASP A 1038 34.54 7.93 16.36
CA ASP A 1038 35.03 7.43 15.05
C ASP A 1038 34.11 6.31 14.51
N ARG A 1039 33.72 5.38 15.37
CA ARG A 1039 32.77 4.29 15.03
C ARG A 1039 31.38 4.84 14.69
N ALA A 1040 30.87 5.82 15.45
CA ALA A 1040 29.61 6.47 15.15
C ALA A 1040 29.63 7.26 13.83
N ALA A 1041 30.75 7.91 13.53
CA ALA A 1041 30.97 8.59 12.25
C ALA A 1041 31.01 7.60 11.08
N SER A 1042 31.73 6.49 11.24
CA SER A 1042 31.78 5.41 10.25
C SER A 1042 30.43 4.73 10.04
N GLY A 1043 29.56 4.68 11.05
CA GLY A 1043 28.17 4.20 10.92
C GLY A 1043 27.15 5.27 10.50
N GLY A 1044 27.58 6.53 10.29
CA GLY A 1044 26.71 7.61 9.83
C GLY A 1044 25.76 8.17 10.90
N HIS A 1045 25.99 7.88 12.17
CA HIS A 1045 25.11 8.24 13.28
C HIS A 1045 25.36 9.67 13.80
N LEU A 1046 24.88 10.66 13.03
CA LEU A 1046 25.12 12.09 13.30
C LEU A 1046 24.60 12.54 14.67
N ASN A 1047 23.48 11.98 15.14
CA ASN A 1047 22.93 12.25 16.46
C ASN A 1047 23.89 11.87 17.61
N VAL A 1048 24.61 10.75 17.50
CA VAL A 1048 25.60 10.28 18.48
C VAL A 1048 26.86 11.17 18.42
N VAL A 1049 27.35 11.47 17.22
CA VAL A 1049 28.52 12.34 17.02
C VAL A 1049 28.25 13.76 17.55
N VAL A 1050 27.10 14.35 17.22
CA VAL A 1050 26.67 15.67 17.74
C VAL A 1050 26.49 15.63 19.26
N TRP A 1051 25.95 14.55 19.82
CA TRP A 1051 25.76 14.40 21.25
C TRP A 1051 27.08 14.37 22.04
N PHE A 1052 28.10 13.68 21.52
CA PHE A 1052 29.44 13.71 22.07
C PHE A 1052 30.12 15.09 21.88
N HIS A 1053 29.97 15.70 20.69
CA HIS A 1053 30.51 17.02 20.36
C HIS A 1053 30.02 18.12 21.32
N ASN A 1054 28.71 18.16 21.58
CA ASN A 1054 28.08 19.16 22.45
C ASN A 1054 28.53 19.09 23.92
N ARG A 1055 29.15 17.99 24.36
CA ARG A 1055 29.56 17.79 25.76
C ARG A 1055 30.97 18.29 26.07
N ARG A 1056 31.91 18.21 25.12
CA ARG A 1056 33.27 18.76 25.27
C ARG A 1056 33.82 19.20 23.89
N PRO A 1057 33.55 20.44 23.45
CA PRO A 1057 34.01 20.95 22.16
C PRO A 1057 35.53 21.07 22.04
N GLU A 1058 36.25 21.18 23.17
CA GLU A 1058 37.64 21.66 23.23
C GLU A 1058 38.72 20.55 23.17
N LEU A 1059 38.34 19.27 23.26
CA LEU A 1059 39.27 18.16 23.52
C LEU A 1059 39.45 17.15 22.36
N GLY A 1060 39.08 17.49 21.12
CA GLY A 1060 39.48 16.68 19.95
C GLY A 1060 39.09 15.20 20.04
N SER A 1061 37.81 14.90 20.34
CA SER A 1061 37.34 13.53 20.56
C SER A 1061 37.12 12.67 19.31
N CYS A 1062 37.70 12.94 18.14
CA CYS A 1062 37.66 12.01 17.01
C CYS A 1062 38.99 12.05 16.28
N THR A 1063 39.39 10.95 15.66
CA THR A 1063 40.60 10.92 14.83
C THR A 1063 40.23 11.16 13.36
N THR A 1064 41.24 11.17 12.49
CA THR A 1064 41.02 11.19 11.03
C THR A 1064 40.19 9.99 10.56
N ALA A 1065 40.12 8.91 11.35
CA ALA A 1065 39.31 7.73 11.05
C ALA A 1065 37.80 8.03 11.01
N ALA A 1066 37.32 9.07 11.70
CA ALA A 1066 35.91 9.47 11.62
C ALA A 1066 35.52 9.91 10.21
N LEU A 1067 36.30 10.80 9.59
CA LEU A 1067 36.03 11.27 8.22
C LEU A 1067 36.31 10.16 7.20
N ASP A 1068 37.41 9.42 7.37
CA ASP A 1068 37.81 8.34 6.47
C ASP A 1068 36.75 7.21 6.45
N GLY A 1069 36.27 6.80 7.62
CA GLY A 1069 35.22 5.79 7.75
C GLY A 1069 33.86 6.29 7.26
N ALA A 1070 33.48 7.54 7.58
CA ALA A 1070 32.26 8.14 7.07
C ALA A 1070 32.25 8.23 5.53
N ALA A 1071 33.40 8.52 4.92
CA ALA A 1071 33.53 8.57 3.47
C ALA A 1071 33.53 7.18 2.82
N THR A 1072 34.22 6.21 3.43
CA THR A 1072 34.26 4.80 2.98
C THR A 1072 32.88 4.17 2.93
N ASN A 1073 31.99 4.52 3.87
CA ASN A 1073 30.62 4.00 3.95
C ASN A 1073 29.57 4.95 3.35
N GLY A 1074 29.98 6.05 2.70
CA GLY A 1074 29.08 6.89 1.90
C GLY A 1074 28.20 7.86 2.69
N HIS A 1075 28.54 8.19 3.94
CA HIS A 1075 27.74 9.06 4.81
C HIS A 1075 28.00 10.56 4.53
N LEU A 1076 27.51 11.08 3.40
CA LEU A 1076 27.77 12.45 2.94
C LEU A 1076 27.48 13.54 3.99
N GLU A 1077 26.33 13.48 4.68
CA GLU A 1077 25.97 14.49 5.68
C GLU A 1077 26.88 14.43 6.92
N MET A 1078 27.36 13.24 7.29
CA MET A 1078 28.39 13.09 8.32
C MET A 1078 29.71 13.69 7.83
N VAL A 1079 30.12 13.44 6.58
CA VAL A 1079 31.34 13.99 5.98
C VAL A 1079 31.30 15.51 5.93
N LYS A 1080 30.18 16.11 5.50
CA LYS A 1080 29.96 17.57 5.52
C LYS A 1080 30.03 18.13 6.93
N TRP A 1081 29.35 17.49 7.87
CA TRP A 1081 29.30 17.96 9.25
C TRP A 1081 30.67 17.87 9.93
N LEU A 1082 31.39 16.75 9.77
CA LEU A 1082 32.76 16.58 10.27
C LEU A 1082 33.70 17.60 9.64
N HIS A 1083 33.62 17.82 8.32
CA HIS A 1083 34.43 18.83 7.65
C HIS A 1083 34.17 20.26 8.16
N ALA A 1084 32.91 20.61 8.42
CA ALA A 1084 32.53 21.95 8.87
C ALA A 1084 32.82 22.21 10.36
N ASN A 1085 32.77 21.18 11.21
CA ASN A 1085 32.79 21.34 12.66
C ASN A 1085 34.04 20.77 13.35
N ARG A 1086 34.92 20.04 12.64
CA ARG A 1086 36.10 19.37 13.20
C ARG A 1086 37.39 19.79 12.48
N ARG A 1087 38.50 19.80 13.22
CA ARG A 1087 39.81 20.25 12.72
C ARG A 1087 40.72 19.10 12.30
N GLU A 1088 40.42 17.89 12.76
CA GLU A 1088 41.20 16.68 12.54
C GLU A 1088 41.16 16.23 11.07
N GLY A 1089 40.06 16.52 10.36
CA GLY A 1089 39.91 16.18 8.94
C GLY A 1089 39.91 14.68 8.66
N GLY A 1090 40.29 14.30 7.44
CA GLY A 1090 40.55 12.91 7.03
C GLY A 1090 41.88 12.81 6.30
N THR A 1091 42.14 11.67 5.71
CA THR A 1091 43.33 11.38 4.90
C THR A 1091 42.93 11.06 3.47
N TYR A 1092 43.89 10.70 2.61
CA TYR A 1092 43.63 10.17 1.27
C TYR A 1092 42.71 8.92 1.30
N ARG A 1093 42.65 8.20 2.44
CA ARG A 1093 41.78 7.04 2.63
C ARG A 1093 40.30 7.40 2.55
N ALA A 1094 39.90 8.63 2.86
CA ALA A 1094 38.53 9.07 2.66
C ALA A 1094 38.13 8.99 1.18
N MET A 1095 39.00 9.44 0.28
CA MET A 1095 38.77 9.43 -1.17
C MET A 1095 38.90 8.01 -1.74
N ASP A 1096 39.92 7.25 -1.33
CA ASP A 1096 40.13 5.87 -1.77
C ASP A 1096 39.01 4.94 -1.31
N GLY A 1097 38.57 5.10 -0.06
CA GLY A 1097 37.45 4.34 0.51
C GLY A 1097 36.12 4.70 -0.14
N ALA A 1098 35.85 5.99 -0.36
CA ALA A 1098 34.67 6.43 -1.10
C ALA A 1098 34.66 5.86 -2.54
N ALA A 1099 35.82 5.78 -3.19
CA ALA A 1099 35.95 5.16 -4.51
C ALA A 1099 35.71 3.65 -4.47
N ALA A 1100 36.28 2.95 -3.48
CA ALA A 1100 36.10 1.52 -3.28
C ALA A 1100 34.64 1.15 -2.96
N GLY A 1101 33.90 2.01 -2.25
CA GLY A 1101 32.46 1.85 -1.94
C GLY A 1101 31.49 2.38 -2.99
N GLY A 1102 31.99 3.00 -4.08
CA GLY A 1102 31.15 3.54 -5.14
C GLY A 1102 30.44 4.86 -4.81
N HIS A 1103 30.92 5.62 -3.81
CA HIS A 1103 30.25 6.80 -3.26
C HIS A 1103 30.65 8.11 -3.98
N LEU A 1104 30.19 8.26 -5.23
CA LEU A 1104 30.56 9.38 -6.10
C LEU A 1104 30.28 10.77 -5.49
N GLU A 1105 29.14 10.97 -4.82
CA GLU A 1105 28.80 12.26 -4.19
C GLU A 1105 29.79 12.67 -3.09
N VAL A 1106 30.23 11.69 -2.30
CA VAL A 1106 31.25 11.90 -1.27
C VAL A 1106 32.58 12.26 -1.93
N MET A 1107 32.96 11.57 -3.00
CA MET A 1107 34.18 11.88 -3.76
C MET A 1107 34.15 13.29 -4.35
N MET A 1108 33.02 13.71 -4.93
CA MET A 1108 32.85 15.07 -5.45
C MET A 1108 32.97 16.11 -4.34
N PHE A 1109 32.33 15.88 -3.19
CA PHE A 1109 32.43 16.78 -2.05
C PHE A 1109 33.88 16.89 -1.55
N LEU A 1110 34.56 15.75 -1.37
CA LEU A 1110 35.95 15.70 -0.94
C LEU A 1110 36.88 16.36 -1.97
N TYR A 1111 36.63 16.20 -3.28
CA TYR A 1111 37.41 16.79 -4.36
C TYR A 1111 37.34 18.32 -4.37
N VAL A 1112 36.14 18.86 -4.14
CA VAL A 1112 35.93 20.32 -4.13
C VAL A 1112 36.51 20.95 -2.85
N HIS A 1113 36.43 20.26 -1.71
CA HIS A 1113 36.71 20.87 -0.40
C HIS A 1113 38.05 20.41 0.21
N ARG A 1114 38.79 19.50 -0.42
CA ARG A 1114 40.07 18.99 0.10
C ARG A 1114 41.11 18.84 -0.99
N SER A 1115 42.37 19.07 -0.61
CA SER A 1115 43.53 19.03 -1.50
C SER A 1115 44.31 17.71 -1.49
N ASP A 1116 44.00 16.78 -0.59
CA ASP A 1116 44.83 15.58 -0.34
C ASP A 1116 44.76 14.52 -1.47
N GLY A 1117 43.78 14.63 -2.37
CA GLY A 1117 43.64 13.75 -3.53
C GLY A 1117 43.32 12.28 -3.20
N CYS A 1118 43.65 11.39 -4.14
CA CYS A 1118 43.48 9.94 -4.02
C CYS A 1118 44.79 9.22 -4.39
N THR A 1119 44.94 7.98 -3.93
CA THR A 1119 46.03 7.10 -4.40
C THR A 1119 45.60 6.31 -5.63
N SER A 1120 46.52 5.48 -6.16
CA SER A 1120 46.18 4.57 -7.26
C SER A 1120 45.22 3.47 -6.84
N ASP A 1121 45.14 3.17 -5.54
CA ASP A 1121 44.25 2.16 -5.02
C ASP A 1121 42.78 2.56 -5.19
N ALA A 1122 42.45 3.85 -5.25
CA ALA A 1122 41.09 4.32 -5.52
C ALA A 1122 40.53 3.76 -6.85
N ALA A 1123 41.29 3.92 -7.94
CA ALA A 1123 40.87 3.47 -9.27
C ALA A 1123 40.91 1.94 -9.38
N VAL A 1124 41.90 1.29 -8.76
CA VAL A 1124 42.02 -0.17 -8.73
C VAL A 1124 40.88 -0.81 -7.94
N ASN A 1125 40.56 -0.30 -6.74
CA ASN A 1125 39.49 -0.84 -5.90
C ASN A 1125 38.11 -0.57 -6.50
N ALA A 1126 37.88 0.63 -7.07
CA ALA A 1126 36.66 0.92 -7.80
C ALA A 1126 36.48 0.00 -9.01
N ALA A 1127 37.56 -0.34 -9.72
CA ALA A 1127 37.53 -1.32 -10.81
C ALA A 1127 37.28 -2.75 -10.31
N LEU A 1128 37.94 -3.18 -9.23
CA LEU A 1128 37.73 -4.52 -8.64
C LEU A 1128 36.30 -4.73 -8.13
N ASN A 1129 35.70 -3.67 -7.56
CA ASN A 1129 34.33 -3.68 -7.06
C ASN A 1129 33.28 -3.29 -8.13
N GLU A 1130 33.69 -3.20 -9.39
CA GLU A 1130 32.86 -2.95 -10.57
C GLU A 1130 32.10 -1.60 -10.60
N HIS A 1131 32.62 -0.55 -9.94
CA HIS A 1131 32.03 0.79 -9.91
C HIS A 1131 32.42 1.63 -11.14
N VAL A 1132 31.78 1.35 -12.29
CA VAL A 1132 32.13 1.95 -13.60
C VAL A 1132 32.10 3.49 -13.60
N GLU A 1133 31.11 4.11 -12.97
CA GLU A 1133 30.94 5.57 -12.94
C GLU A 1133 32.05 6.26 -12.13
N VAL A 1134 32.46 5.66 -11.01
CA VAL A 1134 33.57 6.13 -10.18
C VAL A 1134 34.90 5.99 -10.92
N VAL A 1135 35.12 4.87 -11.63
CA VAL A 1135 36.32 4.69 -12.45
C VAL A 1135 36.38 5.75 -13.56
N GLN A 1136 35.26 6.03 -14.24
CA GLN A 1136 35.20 7.10 -15.26
C GLN A 1136 35.55 8.46 -14.68
N TRP A 1137 34.95 8.80 -13.54
CA TRP A 1137 35.20 10.06 -12.85
C TRP A 1137 36.68 10.18 -12.41
N LEU A 1138 37.25 9.13 -11.83
CA LEU A 1138 38.67 9.09 -11.45
C LEU A 1138 39.62 9.20 -12.64
N LEU A 1139 39.31 8.54 -13.76
CA LEU A 1139 40.10 8.64 -14.99
C LEU A 1139 40.06 10.05 -15.59
N HIS A 1140 38.95 10.78 -15.40
CA HIS A 1140 38.80 12.15 -15.87
C HIS A 1140 39.54 13.16 -14.98
N HIS A 1141 39.40 13.07 -13.66
CA HIS A 1141 39.94 14.05 -12.71
C HIS A 1141 41.35 13.70 -12.18
N TYR A 1142 41.73 12.41 -12.19
CA TYR A 1142 43.03 11.90 -11.75
C TYR A 1142 43.65 10.96 -12.81
N PRO A 1143 44.01 11.49 -13.99
CA PRO A 1143 44.45 10.68 -15.15
C PRO A 1143 45.70 9.83 -14.88
N GLN A 1144 46.54 10.21 -13.91
CA GLN A 1144 47.74 9.45 -13.53
C GLN A 1144 47.39 8.09 -12.89
N GLN A 1145 46.20 7.92 -12.30
CA GLN A 1145 45.77 6.64 -11.71
C GLN A 1145 45.30 5.62 -12.76
N ALA A 1146 45.18 6.02 -14.05
CA ALA A 1146 44.73 5.21 -15.17
C ALA A 1146 45.75 4.15 -15.65
N HIS A 1147 47.00 4.24 -15.20
CA HIS A 1147 48.10 3.43 -15.74
C HIS A 1147 48.15 2.01 -15.18
N HIS A 1148 47.36 1.69 -14.15
CA HIS A 1148 47.35 0.37 -13.53
C HIS A 1148 46.74 -0.70 -14.43
N GLU A 1149 47.46 -1.80 -14.60
CA GLU A 1149 47.09 -2.94 -15.45
C GLU A 1149 45.71 -3.51 -15.11
N LYS A 1150 45.36 -3.57 -13.83
CA LYS A 1150 44.05 -4.03 -13.35
C LYS A 1150 42.89 -3.14 -13.82
N VAL A 1151 43.08 -1.81 -13.82
CA VAL A 1151 42.08 -0.84 -14.31
C VAL A 1151 41.90 -0.96 -15.82
N ARG A 1152 43.00 -1.18 -16.56
CA ARG A 1152 42.98 -1.41 -18.01
C ARG A 1152 42.31 -2.73 -18.39
N MET A 1153 42.60 -3.81 -17.66
CA MET A 1153 41.92 -5.11 -17.83
C MET A 1153 40.41 -5.00 -17.55
N PHE A 1154 40.05 -4.29 -16.49
CA PHE A 1154 38.64 -4.01 -16.18
C PHE A 1154 37.96 -3.19 -17.29
N ALA A 1155 38.61 -2.14 -17.77
CA ALA A 1155 38.13 -1.32 -18.89
C ALA A 1155 37.93 -2.16 -20.17
N ALA A 1156 38.85 -3.07 -20.48
CA ALA A 1156 38.77 -3.98 -21.62
C ALA A 1156 37.59 -4.96 -21.53
N ARG A 1157 37.19 -5.33 -20.31
CA ARG A 1157 36.07 -6.25 -20.05
C ARG A 1157 34.70 -5.60 -20.20
N TYR A 1158 34.56 -4.32 -19.87
CA TYR A 1158 33.25 -3.69 -19.67
C TYR A 1158 32.91 -2.52 -20.59
N ASN A 1159 33.89 -1.75 -21.09
CA ASN A 1159 33.57 -0.55 -21.86
C ASN A 1159 34.71 -0.13 -22.81
N TYR A 1160 34.45 -0.23 -24.12
CA TYR A 1160 35.41 0.13 -25.18
C TYR A 1160 35.83 1.61 -25.15
N SER A 1161 34.95 2.52 -24.74
CA SER A 1161 35.27 3.95 -24.58
C SER A 1161 36.17 4.21 -23.38
N LEU A 1162 36.00 3.44 -22.31
CA LEU A 1162 36.85 3.47 -21.11
C LEU A 1162 38.27 2.99 -21.43
N LEU A 1163 38.36 1.93 -22.25
CA LEU A 1163 39.64 1.42 -22.76
C LEU A 1163 40.36 2.47 -23.63
N GLN A 1164 39.64 3.20 -24.49
CA GLN A 1164 40.23 4.31 -25.25
C GLN A 1164 40.71 5.46 -24.37
N GLN A 1165 39.99 5.83 -23.31
CA GLN A 1165 40.41 6.86 -22.36
C GLN A 1165 41.64 6.43 -21.57
N ALA A 1166 41.67 5.19 -21.06
CA ALA A 1166 42.83 4.62 -20.36
C ALA A 1166 44.09 4.49 -21.25
N ASN A 1167 43.89 4.37 -22.58
CA ASN A 1167 44.97 4.29 -23.57
C ASN A 1167 45.40 5.66 -24.15
N ARG A 1168 44.62 6.73 -23.98
CA ARG A 1168 44.88 8.07 -24.56
C ARG A 1168 45.81 8.96 -23.71
N ILE A 1169 46.06 8.60 -22.45
CA ILE A 1169 46.92 9.37 -21.55
C ILE A 1169 48.37 8.88 -21.76
N VAL A 1170 49.15 9.64 -22.52
CA VAL A 1170 50.58 9.39 -22.79
C VAL A 1170 51.41 9.77 -21.56
N PRO A 1171 52.43 8.98 -21.17
CA PRO A 1171 53.30 9.35 -20.04
C PRO A 1171 54.05 10.64 -20.34
N VAL A 1172 53.92 11.64 -19.47
CA VAL A 1172 54.94 12.68 -19.32
C VAL A 1172 55.95 12.11 -18.32
N TYR A 1173 57.10 11.66 -18.85
CA TYR A 1173 58.27 11.29 -18.05
C TYR A 1173 58.91 12.52 -17.41
#